data_AF-A0A3M2RTX8-F1
#
_entry.id   AF-A0A3M2RTX8-F1
#
_cell.length_a   1.000
_cell.length_b   1.000
_cell.length_c   1.000
_cell.angle_alpha   90.00
_cell.angle_beta   90.00
_cell.angle_gamma   90.00
#
_symmetry.space_group_name_H-M   'P 1'
#
loop_
_entity.id
_entity.type
_entity.pdbx_description
1 polymer ?
#
loop_
_entity_poly.entity_id
_entity_poly.type
_entity_poly.pdbx_seq_one_letter_code
_entity_poly.pdbx_strand_id
1 'polypeptide(L)'
;MLTIPQCDDQVPSCANCQRLDLACLVEDPSTKRQLPRNYLETLEERVELLERLLQQQGQVSQAQPSAGLQPSRSRDFNHFGAAAGPYSARDRDENDEATDLISKAGVLSLHASGAEPQYFGPSSMFSFSRVIHACVRQAVQEKPSNEFDSTLDDMDASALAPCRLPSYEVGLALSNAYFENVHLQYPFLHEPTFRQWENNAVGLDSMVASPSELFFVNMVYAIGALLKSNKRSFPQQLYVSALLYIDHVLAKKSLESIQALLCCALFSIRSSMGPSVWNLSGLALRQCIELGYHRNVKKINLKTNMLCLELRKRVFWCAYQMDCASSVNLGLPLSLPIQEVDTEFPLDIDDSSITETGVEGPPRPPGGPVTTMSHALHQFRIRCIWARIYASIYSNAATQSHSDESYQAQVQSLRRELDEWMAATPPEPQRAGIPLTVFANGEDYKVTYNETILFLYRGQLTRRENVQDEVFLECMQAASDICQSCKRLYIGKPINYTWSTLHVIFLAGLTNLHCLWTSPAVRQAARIDSVSNSFTTCTMLLAIMAERWEGAAPYRDLFEALASRAMAMLVERKQHEPLSTSPAEPAIPNMEDLTQWAAQIADVCMPDAFGSLLSGLIGDYSLEGQESNDSLWEF
;
A
#
# COMPACT_ATOMS: atom_id res chain seq x y z
N MET A 1 36.66 21.69 51.51
CA MET A 1 35.29 22.16 51.25
C MET A 1 35.14 22.28 49.74
N LEU A 2 34.50 21.32 49.08
CA LEU A 2 34.16 21.41 47.65
C LEU A 2 32.90 22.26 47.55
N THR A 3 33.03 23.49 47.07
CA THR A 3 31.90 24.37 46.77
C THR A 3 31.15 23.83 45.56
N ILE A 4 29.88 23.45 45.75
CA ILE A 4 28.98 23.09 44.65
C ILE A 4 28.86 24.32 43.73
N PRO A 5 29.18 24.20 42.42
CA PRO A 5 29.07 25.33 41.51
C PRO A 5 27.60 25.80 41.44
N GLN A 6 27.38 27.06 41.79
CA GLN A 6 26.06 27.67 41.80
C GLN A 6 25.62 27.96 40.35
N CYS A 7 24.39 27.60 39.98
CA CYS A 7 23.80 27.92 38.68
C CYS A 7 23.44 29.40 38.64
N ASP A 8 23.87 30.13 37.61
CA ASP A 8 23.65 31.56 37.40
C ASP A 8 22.37 31.89 36.61
N ASP A 9 21.54 30.88 36.36
CA ASP A 9 20.17 30.95 35.85
C ASP A 9 19.97 31.59 34.45
N GLN A 10 21.06 31.81 33.70
CA GLN A 10 21.00 32.39 32.34
C GLN A 10 20.40 31.42 31.29
N VAL A 11 19.77 31.99 30.26
CA VAL A 11 19.16 31.33 29.09
C VAL A 11 19.99 31.71 27.84
N PRO A 12 20.31 30.80 26.90
CA PRO A 12 19.82 29.43 26.76
C PRO A 12 20.52 28.38 27.64
N SER A 13 21.66 28.72 28.24
CA SER A 13 22.40 27.84 29.15
C SER A 13 23.12 28.64 30.23
N CYS A 14 23.25 28.07 31.43
CA CYS A 14 24.00 28.72 32.51
C CYS A 14 25.50 28.77 32.18
N ALA A 15 26.23 29.79 32.67
CA ALA A 15 27.61 30.03 32.24
C ALA A 15 28.56 28.86 32.58
N ASN A 16 28.25 28.08 33.62
CA ASN A 16 29.02 26.89 33.95
C ASN A 16 28.78 25.74 32.97
N CYS A 17 27.53 25.47 32.58
CA CYS A 17 27.20 24.47 31.58
C CYS A 17 27.78 24.85 30.22
N GLN A 18 27.70 26.13 29.85
CA GLN A 18 28.28 26.65 28.62
C GLN A 18 29.81 26.52 28.60
N ARG A 19 30.49 26.83 29.71
CA ARG A 19 31.95 26.73 29.80
C ARG A 19 32.46 25.28 29.78
N LEU A 20 31.65 24.34 30.27
CA LEU A 20 31.98 22.92 30.31
C LEU A 20 31.47 22.15 29.08
N ASP A 21 30.84 22.84 28.13
CA ASP A 21 30.19 22.25 26.94
C ASP A 21 29.22 21.10 27.29
N LEU A 22 28.45 21.31 28.37
CA LEU A 22 27.46 20.35 28.88
C LEU A 22 26.04 20.87 28.65
N ALA A 23 25.13 19.95 28.30
CA ALA A 23 23.72 20.27 28.13
C ALA A 23 23.08 20.84 29.42
N CYS A 24 22.54 22.06 29.35
CA CYS A 24 21.91 22.73 30.48
C CYS A 24 20.43 22.32 30.58
N LEU A 25 20.17 21.25 31.33
CA LEU A 25 18.84 20.66 31.49
C LEU A 25 18.21 21.08 32.83
N VAL A 26 16.92 21.39 32.81
CA VAL A 26 16.10 21.66 34.00
C VAL A 26 15.06 20.54 34.12
N GLU A 27 14.95 19.96 35.31
CA GLU A 27 13.91 18.97 35.60
C GLU A 27 12.62 19.69 36.00
N ASP A 28 11.54 19.44 35.26
CA ASP A 28 10.22 19.92 35.63
C ASP A 28 9.73 19.17 36.88
N PRO A 29 9.46 19.85 38.00
CA PRO A 29 9.07 19.20 39.26
C PRO A 29 7.75 18.44 39.18
N SER A 30 6.90 18.72 38.19
CA SER A 30 5.59 18.06 38.02
C SER A 30 5.65 16.82 37.13
N THR A 31 6.45 16.84 36.06
CA THR A 31 6.53 15.76 35.08
C THR A 31 7.80 14.91 35.20
N LYS A 32 8.77 15.35 36.01
CA LYS A 32 10.13 14.77 36.14
C LYS A 32 10.88 14.63 34.82
N ARG A 33 10.47 15.38 33.79
CA ARG A 33 11.12 15.37 32.49
C ARG A 33 12.26 16.39 32.50
N GLN A 34 13.39 16.00 31.92
CA GLN A 34 14.53 16.88 31.72
C GLN A 34 14.31 17.65 30.42
N LEU A 35 14.16 18.96 30.53
CA LEU A 35 13.91 19.85 29.40
C LEU A 35 15.10 20.81 29.24
N PRO A 36 15.44 21.18 27.99
CA PRO A 36 16.38 22.28 27.75
C PRO A 36 15.87 23.56 28.42
N ARG A 37 16.78 24.35 28.99
CA ARG A 37 16.40 25.56 29.74
C ARG A 37 15.71 26.62 28.88
N ASN A 38 15.98 26.68 27.58
CA ASN A 38 15.32 27.57 26.61
C ASN A 38 13.99 27.03 26.04
N TYR A 39 13.44 25.95 26.62
CA TYR A 39 12.23 25.31 26.12
C TYR A 39 11.00 26.23 26.12
N LEU A 40 10.86 27.10 27.13
CA LEU A 40 9.73 28.04 27.22
C LEU A 40 9.79 29.14 26.15
N GLU A 41 10.94 29.78 25.93
CA GLU A 41 11.11 30.77 24.84
C GLU A 41 10.82 30.13 23.47
N THR A 42 11.31 28.91 23.25
CA THR A 42 11.06 28.17 22.00
C THR A 42 9.57 27.88 21.78
N LEU A 43 8.82 27.61 22.86
CA LEU A 43 7.39 27.41 22.80
C LEU A 43 6.64 28.72 22.56
N GLU A 44 7.04 29.81 23.22
CA GLU A 44 6.45 31.14 23.04
C GLU A 44 6.63 31.64 21.60
N GLU A 45 7.82 31.52 21.02
CA GLU A 45 8.08 31.86 19.62
C GLU A 45 7.22 31.05 18.65
N ARG A 46 7.03 29.76 18.95
CA ARG A 46 6.21 28.87 18.11
C ARG A 46 4.72 29.17 18.23
N VAL A 47 4.24 29.54 19.41
CA VAL A 47 2.85 29.98 19.60
C VAL A 47 2.61 31.29 18.86
N GLU A 48 3.53 32.26 18.95
CA GLU A 48 3.40 33.54 18.24
C GLU A 48 3.39 33.35 16.71
N LEU A 49 4.22 32.45 16.18
CA LEU A 49 4.21 32.06 14.78
C LEU A 49 2.85 31.49 14.36
N LEU A 50 2.30 30.56 15.14
CA LEU A 50 1.02 29.90 14.86
C LEU A 50 -0.16 30.87 14.97
N GLU A 51 -0.14 31.78 15.95
CA GLU A 51 -1.14 32.84 16.08
C GLU A 51 -1.12 33.80 14.89
N ARG A 52 0.07 34.16 14.38
CA ARG A 52 0.20 34.97 13.16
C ARG A 52 -0.36 34.25 11.93
N LEU A 53 -0.10 32.96 11.78
CA LEU A 53 -0.64 32.15 10.67
C LEU A 53 -2.17 32.02 10.74
N LEU A 54 -2.73 31.86 11.95
CA LEU A 54 -4.17 31.79 12.16
C LEU A 54 -4.86 33.14 11.91
N GLN A 55 -4.23 34.27 12.28
CA GLN A 55 -4.75 35.61 11.95
C GLN A 55 -4.76 35.87 10.44
N GLN A 56 -3.76 35.36 9.70
CA GLN A 56 -3.74 35.44 8.24
C GLN A 56 -4.84 34.60 7.57
N GLN A 57 -5.24 33.48 8.16
CA GLN A 57 -6.35 32.65 7.67
C GLN A 57 -7.73 33.14 8.14
N GLY A 58 -7.80 33.82 9.29
CA GLY A 58 -9.05 34.30 9.90
C GLY A 58 -9.68 35.54 9.25
N GLN A 59 -8.97 36.28 8.39
CA GLN A 59 -9.50 37.48 7.72
C GLN A 59 -10.32 37.20 6.45
N VAL A 60 -10.48 35.92 6.03
CA VAL A 60 -11.30 35.56 4.85
C VAL A 60 -12.75 35.22 5.21
N SER A 61 -13.18 35.34 6.48
CA SER A 61 -14.57 34.98 6.85
C SER A 61 -15.15 35.79 8.00
N GLN A 62 -15.41 37.08 7.79
CA GLN A 62 -16.53 37.76 8.45
C GLN A 62 -17.25 38.71 7.48
N ALA A 63 -18.53 38.43 7.26
CA ALA A 63 -19.41 39.07 6.29
C ALA A 63 -19.89 40.46 6.71
N GLN A 64 -20.25 41.31 5.73
CA GLN A 64 -21.30 42.31 5.89
C GLN A 64 -22.27 42.32 4.68
N PRO A 65 -23.54 42.75 4.89
CA PRO A 65 -24.67 42.38 4.04
C PRO A 65 -25.11 43.46 3.03
N SER A 66 -25.66 42.97 1.90
CA SER A 66 -26.69 43.59 1.03
C SER A 66 -26.47 44.97 0.41
N ALA A 67 -26.33 45.02 -0.93
CA ALA A 67 -27.31 45.63 -1.85
C ALA A 67 -26.70 45.93 -3.25
N GLY A 68 -27.38 45.44 -4.30
CA GLY A 68 -27.57 46.19 -5.55
C GLY A 68 -26.50 46.10 -6.66
N LEU A 69 -26.97 45.63 -7.83
CA LEU A 69 -26.60 46.04 -9.20
C LEU A 69 -25.35 45.39 -9.86
N GLN A 70 -25.65 44.47 -10.80
CA GLN A 70 -24.90 44.26 -12.06
C GLN A 70 -24.87 45.56 -12.91
N PRO A 71 -24.04 45.74 -13.98
CA PRO A 71 -23.46 44.70 -14.86
C PRO A 71 -22.04 44.94 -15.44
N SER A 72 -21.63 43.98 -16.29
CA SER A 72 -20.72 44.08 -17.47
C SER A 72 -19.18 44.01 -17.34
N ARG A 73 -18.69 42.80 -17.68
CA ARG A 73 -17.65 42.42 -18.68
C ARG A 73 -16.67 43.48 -19.25
N SER A 74 -15.38 43.15 -19.15
CA SER A 74 -14.36 43.09 -20.23
C SER A 74 -13.09 42.45 -19.66
N ARG A 75 -12.61 41.29 -20.17
CA ARG A 75 -11.52 41.11 -21.17
C ARG A 75 -10.24 41.89 -20.80
N ASP A 76 -9.02 41.38 -20.80
CA ASP A 76 -8.38 40.09 -21.10
C ASP A 76 -6.92 40.19 -20.56
N PHE A 77 -6.21 39.06 -20.56
CA PHE A 77 -4.75 38.90 -20.76
C PHE A 77 -3.73 39.12 -19.61
N ASN A 78 -3.07 37.98 -19.34
CA ASN A 78 -1.62 37.74 -19.26
C ASN A 78 -0.79 38.16 -18.03
N HIS A 79 -0.25 37.10 -17.41
CA HIS A 79 1.18 36.80 -17.23
C HIS A 79 1.97 37.76 -16.32
N PHE A 80 2.56 37.21 -15.25
CA PHE A 80 4.01 37.03 -15.10
C PHE A 80 4.31 36.43 -13.71
N GLY A 81 5.20 35.43 -13.68
CA GLY A 81 5.58 34.69 -12.48
C GLY A 81 6.41 35.50 -11.48
N ALA A 82 6.62 34.92 -10.29
CA ALA A 82 7.55 35.48 -9.32
C ALA A 82 8.30 34.36 -8.56
N ALA A 83 9.61 34.47 -8.70
CA ALA A 83 10.73 33.73 -8.15
C ALA A 83 10.69 33.36 -6.66
N ALA A 84 11.31 32.21 -6.39
CA ALA A 84 11.86 31.81 -5.10
C ALA A 84 12.99 32.75 -4.65
N GLY A 85 13.06 33.02 -3.35
CA GLY A 85 14.17 33.69 -2.68
C GLY A 85 14.86 32.74 -1.68
N PRO A 86 16.20 32.77 -1.55
CA PRO A 86 16.97 31.74 -0.84
C PRO A 86 17.18 32.09 0.63
N TYR A 87 17.08 31.10 1.53
CA TYR A 87 17.64 31.18 2.88
C TYR A 87 18.47 29.94 3.22
N SER A 88 19.62 30.22 3.81
CA SER A 88 20.79 29.36 4.03
C SER A 88 20.57 28.21 5.00
N ALA A 89 21.13 27.05 4.64
CA ALA A 89 21.28 25.87 5.48
C ALA A 89 22.20 26.11 6.68
N ARG A 90 21.78 25.64 7.86
CA ARG A 90 22.65 25.34 9.00
C ARG A 90 22.44 23.87 9.38
N ASP A 91 23.54 23.26 9.80
CA ASP A 91 23.82 21.84 9.99
C ASP A 91 22.66 21.01 10.59
N ARG A 92 22.31 19.90 9.92
CA ARG A 92 21.39 18.87 10.43
C ARG A 92 22.18 17.67 10.94
N ASP A 93 21.86 17.25 12.15
CA ASP A 93 22.34 16.03 12.80
C ASP A 93 22.04 14.76 11.97
N GLU A 94 22.93 13.76 12.08
CA GLU A 94 22.85 12.41 11.47
C GLU A 94 21.55 11.63 11.80
N ASN A 95 20.74 12.10 12.74
CA ASN A 95 19.48 11.47 13.15
C ASN A 95 18.30 11.78 12.20
N ASP A 96 18.46 12.74 11.28
CA ASP A 96 17.42 13.17 10.34
C ASP A 96 17.30 12.26 9.10
N GLU A 97 18.37 11.57 8.68
CA GLU A 97 18.42 10.86 7.39
C GLU A 97 17.72 9.49 7.42
N ALA A 98 17.87 8.73 8.51
CA ALA A 98 17.09 7.50 8.74
C ALA A 98 15.60 7.81 8.96
N THR A 99 15.30 8.95 9.58
CA THR A 99 13.95 9.47 9.78
C THR A 99 13.33 9.90 8.44
N ASP A 100 14.13 10.46 7.53
CA ASP A 100 13.74 10.82 6.16
C ASP A 100 13.47 9.60 5.26
N LEU A 101 14.24 8.52 5.38
CA LEU A 101 13.94 7.27 4.66
C LEU A 101 12.62 6.63 5.13
N ILE A 102 12.30 6.75 6.42
CA ILE A 102 11.03 6.31 7.00
C ILE A 102 9.89 7.25 6.62
N SER A 103 10.13 8.55 6.61
CA SER A 103 9.15 9.53 6.13
C SER A 103 8.80 9.20 4.69
N LYS A 104 9.79 8.89 3.83
CA LYS A 104 9.63 8.43 2.45
C LYS A 104 8.89 7.10 2.35
N ALA A 105 9.23 6.08 3.15
CA ALA A 105 8.51 4.81 3.18
C ALA A 105 7.04 4.94 3.67
N GLY A 106 6.78 5.85 4.61
CA GLY A 106 5.44 6.20 5.08
C GLY A 106 4.65 7.04 4.07
N VAL A 107 5.32 7.97 3.39
CA VAL A 107 4.79 8.79 2.28
C VAL A 107 4.46 7.92 1.08
N LEU A 108 5.20 6.83 0.84
CA LEU A 108 4.89 5.90 -0.25
C LEU A 108 3.55 5.19 -0.05
N SER A 109 3.09 5.00 1.19
CA SER A 109 1.73 4.48 1.49
C SER A 109 0.61 5.47 1.09
N LEU A 110 0.95 6.69 0.68
CA LEU A 110 0.01 7.73 0.26
C LEU A 110 -0.42 7.52 -1.19
N HIS A 111 -1.61 6.97 -1.38
CA HIS A 111 -2.50 7.36 -2.48
C HIS A 111 -3.96 7.42 -1.98
N ALA A 112 -4.16 7.96 -0.78
CA ALA A 112 -5.45 8.44 -0.33
C ALA A 112 -5.36 9.96 -0.19
N SER A 113 -5.93 10.68 -1.14
CA SER A 113 -5.96 12.14 -1.18
C SER A 113 -6.56 12.72 0.11
N GLY A 114 -5.77 13.43 0.89
CA GLY A 114 -6.22 14.21 2.04
C GLY A 114 -5.21 15.32 2.36
N ALA A 115 -5.71 16.47 2.81
CA ALA A 115 -4.88 17.63 3.18
C ALA A 115 -4.21 17.48 4.57
N GLU A 116 -4.48 16.39 5.29
CA GLU A 116 -4.05 16.16 6.68
C GLU A 116 -3.27 14.83 6.85
N PRO A 117 -2.43 14.71 7.89
CA PRO A 117 -1.72 13.46 8.22
C PRO A 117 -2.69 12.30 8.48
N GLN A 118 -2.51 11.17 7.81
CA GLN A 118 -3.38 9.99 7.95
C GLN A 118 -2.85 8.98 8.98
N TYR A 119 -3.77 8.31 9.67
CA TYR A 119 -3.45 7.23 10.61
C TYR A 119 -3.15 5.92 9.87
N PHE A 120 -2.03 5.27 10.23
CA PHE A 120 -1.68 3.93 9.79
C PHE A 120 -1.54 3.02 10.99
N GLY A 121 -2.34 1.96 11.03
CA GLY A 121 -2.36 1.05 12.17
C GLY A 121 -1.36 -0.12 12.07
N PRO A 122 -1.32 -0.98 13.09
CA PRO A 122 -0.25 -1.98 13.28
C PRO A 122 -0.09 -3.04 12.19
N SER A 123 -1.12 -3.27 11.37
CA SER A 123 -1.08 -4.23 10.25
C SER A 123 -0.51 -3.63 8.95
N SER A 124 -0.37 -2.31 8.86
CA SER A 124 0.11 -1.57 7.69
C SER A 124 1.59 -1.81 7.41
N MET A 125 1.98 -1.48 6.17
CA MET A 125 3.39 -1.37 5.76
C MET A 125 4.19 -0.38 6.61
N PHE A 126 3.59 0.75 7.03
CA PHE A 126 4.24 1.74 7.89
C PHE A 126 4.66 1.16 9.25
N SER A 127 3.83 0.29 9.84
CA SER A 127 4.21 -0.37 11.09
C SER A 127 5.34 -1.38 10.91
N PHE A 128 5.42 -2.02 9.74
CA PHE A 128 6.50 -2.94 9.40
C PHE A 128 7.82 -2.22 9.09
N SER A 129 7.78 -1.06 8.42
CA SER A 129 8.98 -0.26 8.12
C SER A 129 9.68 0.25 9.39
N ARG A 130 8.93 0.52 10.48
CA ARG A 130 9.51 0.86 11.80
C ARG A 130 10.36 -0.25 12.41
N VAL A 131 10.11 -1.52 12.09
CA VAL A 131 10.94 -2.64 12.55
C VAL A 131 12.26 -2.67 11.79
N ILE A 132 12.22 -2.30 10.51
CA ILE A 132 13.40 -2.19 9.65
C ILE A 132 14.30 -1.00 10.06
N HIS A 133 13.76 0.02 10.74
CA HIS A 133 14.50 1.18 11.27
C HIS A 133 15.76 0.81 12.07
N ALA A 134 15.69 -0.20 12.95
CA ALA A 134 16.83 -0.61 13.77
C ALA A 134 17.95 -1.22 12.92
N CYS A 135 17.58 -1.94 11.85
CA CYS A 135 18.52 -2.49 10.87
C CYS A 135 19.06 -1.41 9.93
N VAL A 136 18.25 -0.39 9.61
CA VAL A 136 18.64 0.76 8.77
C VAL A 136 19.59 1.71 9.51
N ARG A 137 19.54 1.77 10.85
CA ARG A 137 20.46 2.62 11.65
C ARG A 137 21.92 2.15 11.59
N GLN A 138 22.15 0.85 11.40
CA GLN A 138 23.48 0.29 11.11
C GLN A 138 23.91 0.56 9.65
N ALA A 139 23.02 1.16 8.86
CA ALA A 139 22.97 1.03 7.43
C ALA A 139 23.17 2.34 6.64
N VAL A 140 23.72 3.41 7.22
CA VAL A 140 23.82 4.71 6.54
C VAL A 140 25.19 5.38 6.74
N GLN A 141 25.90 5.61 5.63
CA GLN A 141 26.84 6.71 5.39
C GLN A 141 26.83 6.99 3.86
N GLU A 142 26.41 8.21 3.50
CA GLU A 142 26.54 9.00 2.24
C GLU A 142 25.95 8.56 0.88
N LYS A 143 25.00 9.39 0.34
CA LYS A 143 25.07 10.10 -0.97
C LYS A 143 23.84 11.02 -1.21
N PRO A 144 23.93 12.06 -2.11
CA PRO A 144 23.16 13.29 -1.98
C PRO A 144 21.71 13.21 -2.48
N SER A 145 20.87 13.97 -1.78
CA SER A 145 19.45 14.22 -2.03
C SER A 145 19.22 15.06 -3.30
N ASN A 146 18.45 14.51 -4.25
CA ASN A 146 17.71 15.33 -5.20
C ASN A 146 16.35 15.67 -4.57
N GLU A 147 16.06 16.97 -4.45
CA GLU A 147 14.74 17.49 -4.09
C GLU A 147 13.75 17.15 -5.22
N PHE A 148 12.65 16.50 -4.85
CA PHE A 148 11.58 16.09 -5.77
C PHE A 148 10.40 17.05 -5.58
N ASP A 149 10.21 17.96 -6.53
CA ASP A 149 8.98 18.74 -6.66
C ASP A 149 8.05 17.97 -7.61
N SER A 150 7.11 17.20 -7.05
CA SER A 150 6.16 16.41 -7.84
C SER A 150 4.99 17.28 -8.27
N THR A 151 5.10 17.95 -9.41
CA THR A 151 3.96 18.53 -10.12
C THR A 151 3.16 17.41 -10.80
N LEU A 152 2.04 17.01 -10.19
CA LEU A 152 1.00 16.19 -10.83
C LEU A 152 0.12 17.09 -11.72
N ASP A 153 0.70 17.66 -12.78
CA ASP A 153 -0.04 18.48 -13.74
C ASP A 153 0.36 18.10 -15.17
N ASP A 154 -0.09 16.92 -15.62
CA ASP A 154 -0.30 16.68 -17.06
C ASP A 154 -1.24 15.49 -17.32
N MET A 155 -2.49 15.59 -16.90
CA MET A 155 -3.57 14.80 -17.52
C MET A 155 -4.31 15.70 -18.52
N ASP A 156 -4.13 15.42 -19.81
CA ASP A 156 -4.78 16.12 -20.92
C ASP A 156 -6.28 16.30 -20.66
N ALA A 157 -6.74 17.55 -20.56
CA ALA A 157 -8.12 17.89 -20.19
C ALA A 157 -9.18 17.32 -21.15
N SER A 158 -8.78 16.89 -22.35
CA SER A 158 -9.64 16.18 -23.31
C SER A 158 -9.98 14.74 -22.88
N ALA A 159 -9.14 14.11 -22.05
CA ALA A 159 -9.31 12.74 -21.57
C ALA A 159 -10.42 12.58 -20.51
N LEU A 160 -10.92 13.69 -19.96
CA LEU A 160 -11.91 13.75 -18.87
C LEU A 160 -13.33 14.13 -19.32
N ALA A 161 -13.59 14.22 -20.63
CA ALA A 161 -14.94 14.53 -21.14
C ALA A 161 -15.83 13.28 -21.23
N PRO A 162 -17.15 13.38 -20.96
CA PRO A 162 -18.09 12.29 -21.24
C PRO A 162 -18.08 11.89 -22.73
N CYS A 163 -18.14 10.60 -23.00
CA CYS A 163 -18.25 10.03 -24.35
C CYS A 163 -19.60 9.34 -24.60
N ARG A 164 -19.93 9.15 -25.88
CA ARG A 164 -21.04 8.26 -26.28
C ARG A 164 -20.66 6.80 -26.08
N LEU A 165 -21.67 5.95 -25.94
CA LEU A 165 -21.44 4.50 -25.94
C LEU A 165 -20.78 4.06 -27.25
N PRO A 166 -19.84 3.09 -27.19
CA PRO A 166 -19.19 2.55 -28.38
C PRO A 166 -20.17 1.73 -29.23
N SER A 167 -19.74 1.31 -30.43
CA SER A 167 -20.54 0.40 -31.26
C SER A 167 -20.85 -0.90 -30.52
N TYR A 168 -21.95 -1.56 -30.89
CA TYR A 168 -22.38 -2.82 -30.27
C TYR A 168 -21.27 -3.87 -30.21
N GLU A 169 -20.52 -4.06 -31.30
CA GLU A 169 -19.42 -5.03 -31.35
C GLU A 169 -18.30 -4.71 -30.35
N VAL A 170 -17.94 -3.43 -30.22
CA VAL A 170 -16.92 -2.98 -29.27
C VAL A 170 -17.45 -3.11 -27.84
N GLY A 171 -18.69 -2.68 -27.59
CA GLY A 171 -19.36 -2.81 -26.30
C GLY A 171 -19.41 -4.25 -25.81
N LEU A 172 -19.91 -5.16 -26.64
CA LEU A 172 -19.97 -6.60 -26.35
C LEU A 172 -18.57 -7.17 -26.04
N ALA A 173 -17.55 -6.75 -26.79
CA ALA A 173 -16.18 -7.19 -26.56
C ALA A 173 -15.59 -6.66 -25.23
N LEU A 174 -16.07 -5.52 -24.72
CA LEU A 174 -15.69 -4.95 -23.42
C LEU A 174 -16.46 -5.62 -22.27
N SER A 175 -17.77 -5.83 -22.41
CA SER A 175 -18.57 -6.52 -21.39
C SER A 175 -18.15 -7.99 -21.24
N ASN A 176 -17.86 -8.69 -22.33
CA ASN A 176 -17.29 -10.05 -22.25
C ASN A 176 -15.96 -10.06 -21.48
N ALA A 177 -15.09 -9.08 -21.72
CA ALA A 177 -13.84 -8.98 -20.96
C ALA A 177 -14.10 -8.80 -19.46
N TYR A 178 -15.12 -8.04 -19.06
CA TYR A 178 -15.54 -7.92 -17.66
C TYR A 178 -16.05 -9.24 -17.08
N PHE A 179 -17.02 -9.90 -17.72
CA PHE A 179 -17.62 -11.13 -17.19
C PHE A 179 -16.64 -12.31 -17.15
N GLU A 180 -15.74 -12.42 -18.12
CA GLU A 180 -14.75 -13.49 -18.17
C GLU A 180 -13.58 -13.30 -17.18
N ASN A 181 -13.27 -12.06 -16.76
CA ASN A 181 -12.04 -11.77 -16.02
C ASN A 181 -12.26 -11.11 -14.65
N VAL A 182 -13.39 -10.46 -14.39
CA VAL A 182 -13.63 -9.73 -13.14
C VAL A 182 -14.75 -10.36 -12.34
N HIS A 183 -15.82 -10.75 -13.02
CA HIS A 183 -17.01 -11.32 -12.39
C HIS A 183 -16.71 -12.59 -11.57
N LEU A 184 -15.74 -13.41 -12.00
CA LEU A 184 -15.32 -14.62 -11.27
C LEU A 184 -14.83 -14.35 -9.84
N GLN A 185 -14.36 -13.13 -9.55
CA GLN A 185 -13.95 -12.73 -8.19
C GLN A 185 -14.91 -11.73 -7.54
N TYR A 186 -15.61 -10.93 -8.35
CA TYR A 186 -16.55 -9.91 -7.88
C TYR A 186 -17.93 -10.06 -8.55
N PRO A 187 -18.68 -11.16 -8.30
CA PRO A 187 -19.94 -11.46 -8.96
C PRO A 187 -21.10 -10.69 -8.32
N PHE A 188 -20.94 -9.37 -8.11
CA PHE A 188 -21.98 -8.54 -7.51
C PHE A 188 -23.06 -8.10 -8.52
N LEU A 189 -22.81 -8.25 -9.82
CA LEU A 189 -23.82 -8.11 -10.87
C LEU A 189 -24.42 -9.48 -11.22
N HIS A 190 -25.46 -9.50 -12.04
CA HIS A 190 -26.03 -10.72 -12.62
C HIS A 190 -25.91 -10.62 -14.14
N GLU A 191 -25.15 -11.52 -14.77
CA GLU A 191 -24.86 -11.40 -16.20
C GLU A 191 -26.13 -11.35 -17.07
N PRO A 192 -27.12 -12.27 -16.96
CA PRO A 192 -28.35 -12.20 -17.74
C PRO A 192 -29.11 -10.88 -17.60
N THR A 193 -29.15 -10.30 -16.40
CA THR A 193 -29.78 -8.99 -16.16
C THR A 193 -28.98 -7.87 -16.84
N PHE A 194 -27.65 -7.90 -16.74
CA PHE A 194 -26.81 -6.93 -17.44
C PHE A 194 -26.97 -6.99 -18.96
N ARG A 195 -27.06 -8.20 -19.56
CA ARG A 195 -27.27 -8.33 -21.01
C ARG A 195 -28.57 -7.69 -21.48
N GLN A 196 -29.62 -7.69 -20.65
CA GLN A 196 -30.85 -6.95 -20.94
C GLN A 196 -30.61 -5.44 -20.94
N TRP A 197 -29.89 -4.93 -19.93
CA TRP A 197 -29.51 -3.51 -19.85
C TRP A 197 -28.65 -3.07 -21.04
N GLU A 198 -27.68 -3.90 -21.43
CA GLU A 198 -26.80 -3.69 -22.58
C GLU A 198 -27.60 -3.58 -23.88
N ASN A 199 -28.56 -4.50 -24.09
CA ASN A 199 -29.46 -4.46 -25.25
C ASN A 199 -30.35 -3.22 -25.28
N ASN A 200 -30.89 -2.80 -24.13
CA ASN A 200 -31.72 -1.60 -24.01
C ASN A 200 -30.91 -0.32 -24.31
N ALA A 201 -29.66 -0.27 -23.87
CA ALA A 201 -28.79 0.89 -24.03
C ALA A 201 -28.26 1.06 -25.47
N VAL A 202 -27.95 -0.05 -26.16
CA VAL A 202 -27.29 -0.04 -27.48
C VAL A 202 -28.26 -0.32 -28.64
N GLY A 203 -29.48 -0.80 -28.37
CA GLY A 203 -30.51 -1.07 -29.38
C GLY A 203 -30.99 0.18 -30.13
N LEU A 204 -31.72 -0.04 -31.24
CA LEU A 204 -32.28 1.03 -32.09
C LEU A 204 -33.21 2.00 -31.31
N ASP A 205 -33.80 1.54 -30.20
CA ASP A 205 -34.63 2.34 -29.29
C ASP A 205 -33.88 2.72 -27.99
N SER A 206 -32.74 3.40 -28.11
CA SER A 206 -31.94 3.91 -26.97
C SER A 206 -32.75 4.81 -25.99
N MET A 207 -33.95 5.25 -26.38
CA MET A 207 -34.92 5.96 -25.53
C MET A 207 -35.53 5.11 -24.41
N VAL A 208 -35.32 3.78 -24.41
CA VAL A 208 -35.88 2.85 -23.41
C VAL A 208 -34.98 2.68 -22.18
N ALA A 209 -33.68 2.96 -22.30
CA ALA A 209 -32.73 2.75 -21.21
C ALA A 209 -32.93 3.75 -20.06
N SER A 210 -33.10 3.22 -18.86
CA SER A 210 -33.13 3.99 -17.62
C SER A 210 -31.73 4.54 -17.25
N PRO A 211 -31.65 5.62 -16.46
CA PRO A 211 -30.37 6.16 -15.99
C PRO A 211 -29.49 5.12 -15.27
N SER A 212 -30.10 4.18 -14.53
CA SER A 212 -29.39 3.08 -13.86
C SER A 212 -28.75 2.11 -14.86
N GLU A 213 -29.47 1.75 -15.94
CA GLU A 213 -28.93 0.87 -16.98
C GLU A 213 -27.74 1.53 -17.68
N LEU A 214 -27.87 2.82 -18.03
CA LEU A 214 -26.79 3.59 -18.63
C LEU A 214 -25.57 3.69 -17.70
N PHE A 215 -25.77 3.85 -16.39
CA PHE A 215 -24.70 3.81 -15.40
C PHE A 215 -23.94 2.48 -15.46
N PHE A 216 -24.65 1.35 -15.34
CA PHE A 216 -24.02 0.03 -15.26
C PHE A 216 -23.33 -0.36 -16.58
N VAL A 217 -23.95 -0.07 -17.73
CA VAL A 217 -23.36 -0.34 -19.04
C VAL A 217 -22.06 0.44 -19.22
N ASN A 218 -22.05 1.74 -18.92
CA ASN A 218 -20.81 2.54 -18.99
C ASN A 218 -19.74 2.03 -18.01
N MET A 219 -20.11 1.68 -16.77
CA MET A 219 -19.14 1.15 -15.79
C MET A 219 -18.53 -0.18 -16.22
N VAL A 220 -19.34 -1.12 -16.70
CA VAL A 220 -18.84 -2.42 -17.18
C VAL A 220 -17.94 -2.24 -18.39
N TYR A 221 -18.29 -1.35 -19.32
CA TYR A 221 -17.43 -1.03 -20.46
C TYR A 221 -16.12 -0.35 -20.04
N ALA A 222 -16.17 0.57 -19.08
CA ALA A 222 -14.99 1.26 -18.55
C ALA A 222 -14.01 0.26 -17.92
N ILE A 223 -14.51 -0.65 -17.09
CA ILE A 223 -13.69 -1.70 -16.45
C ILE A 223 -13.17 -2.70 -17.51
N GLY A 224 -14.02 -3.09 -18.47
CA GLY A 224 -13.61 -3.93 -19.60
C GLY A 224 -12.49 -3.29 -20.43
N ALA A 225 -12.53 -1.98 -20.61
CA ALA A 225 -11.52 -1.21 -21.33
C ALA A 225 -10.18 -1.19 -20.59
N LEU A 226 -10.18 -1.07 -19.25
CA LEU A 226 -8.98 -1.17 -18.43
C LEU A 226 -8.27 -2.54 -18.54
N LEU A 227 -9.00 -3.61 -18.90
CA LEU A 227 -8.43 -4.94 -19.09
C LEU A 227 -7.78 -5.11 -20.46
N LYS A 228 -8.38 -4.57 -21.53
CA LYS A 228 -7.96 -4.86 -22.91
C LYS A 228 -6.76 -4.03 -23.40
N SER A 229 -6.25 -3.09 -22.60
CA SER A 229 -5.06 -2.27 -22.89
C SER A 229 -4.98 -1.79 -24.36
N ASN A 230 -6.11 -1.36 -24.93
CA ASN A 230 -6.19 -0.92 -26.33
C ASN A 230 -6.16 0.61 -26.39
N LYS A 231 -5.26 1.18 -27.19
CA LYS A 231 -5.16 2.65 -27.42
C LYS A 231 -6.46 3.28 -27.95
N ARG A 232 -7.42 2.48 -28.41
CA ARG A 232 -8.73 2.93 -28.92
C ARG A 232 -9.85 2.94 -27.88
N SER A 233 -9.63 2.37 -26.70
CA SER A 233 -10.62 2.40 -25.62
C SER A 233 -10.30 3.54 -24.66
N PHE A 234 -11.32 4.34 -24.31
CA PHE A 234 -11.21 5.47 -23.39
C PHE A 234 -11.87 5.14 -22.05
N PRO A 235 -11.25 4.31 -21.19
CA PRO A 235 -11.86 3.86 -19.93
C PRO A 235 -12.24 5.02 -19.02
N GLN A 236 -11.44 6.09 -19.00
CA GLN A 236 -11.69 7.31 -18.23
C GLN A 236 -12.95 8.03 -18.70
N GLN A 237 -13.13 8.19 -20.02
CA GLN A 237 -14.31 8.86 -20.57
C GLN A 237 -15.59 8.07 -20.31
N LEU A 238 -15.54 6.73 -20.44
CA LEU A 238 -16.66 5.84 -20.10
C LEU A 238 -17.00 5.92 -18.61
N TYR A 239 -15.99 5.98 -17.74
CA TYR A 239 -16.19 6.18 -16.30
C TYR A 239 -16.86 7.53 -16.00
N VAL A 240 -16.37 8.63 -16.58
CA VAL A 240 -16.99 9.95 -16.44
C VAL A 240 -18.43 9.96 -16.98
N SER A 241 -18.70 9.30 -18.11
CA SER A 241 -20.06 9.11 -18.64
C SER A 241 -20.97 8.36 -17.67
N ALA A 242 -20.46 7.33 -16.98
CA ALA A 242 -21.23 6.65 -15.94
C ALA A 242 -21.56 7.60 -14.78
N LEU A 243 -20.60 8.41 -14.34
CA LEU A 243 -20.78 9.33 -13.22
C LEU A 243 -21.86 10.40 -13.47
N LEU A 244 -22.25 10.68 -14.71
CA LEU A 244 -23.42 11.54 -15.00
C LEU A 244 -24.73 11.01 -14.40
N TYR A 245 -24.81 9.71 -14.12
CA TYR A 245 -25.99 9.04 -13.61
C TYR A 245 -25.87 8.61 -12.13
N ILE A 246 -24.71 8.82 -11.49
CA ILE A 246 -24.42 8.27 -10.16
C ILE A 246 -25.40 8.77 -9.10
N ASP A 247 -25.76 10.06 -9.11
CA ASP A 247 -26.67 10.65 -8.14
C ASP A 247 -28.06 10.00 -8.19
N HIS A 248 -28.53 9.69 -9.40
CA HIS A 248 -29.81 8.99 -9.59
C HIS A 248 -29.76 7.58 -8.99
N VAL A 249 -28.67 6.85 -9.19
CA VAL A 249 -28.54 5.46 -8.68
C VAL A 249 -28.37 5.46 -7.16
N LEU A 250 -27.53 6.34 -6.62
CA LEU A 250 -27.25 6.42 -5.18
C LEU A 250 -28.44 6.92 -4.36
N ALA A 251 -29.27 7.80 -4.93
CA ALA A 251 -30.48 8.30 -4.26
C ALA A 251 -31.48 7.19 -3.91
N LYS A 252 -31.45 6.05 -4.61
CA LYS A 252 -32.37 4.92 -4.36
C LYS A 252 -32.08 4.14 -3.08
N LYS A 253 -30.84 4.21 -2.54
CA LYS A 253 -30.38 3.41 -1.37
C LYS A 253 -30.83 1.94 -1.43
N SER A 254 -30.49 1.27 -2.53
CA SER A 254 -31.00 -0.06 -2.89
C SER A 254 -29.87 -1.03 -3.22
N LEU A 255 -30.21 -2.25 -3.65
CA LEU A 255 -29.22 -3.19 -4.20
C LEU A 255 -28.36 -2.53 -5.30
N GLU A 256 -29.00 -1.77 -6.19
CA GLU A 256 -28.32 -1.06 -7.29
C GLU A 256 -27.36 0.01 -6.77
N SER A 257 -27.70 0.73 -5.69
CA SER A 257 -26.78 1.75 -5.15
C SER A 257 -25.51 1.12 -4.60
N ILE A 258 -25.63 -0.05 -3.97
CA ILE A 258 -24.46 -0.79 -3.47
C ILE A 258 -23.64 -1.33 -4.65
N GLN A 259 -24.30 -1.93 -5.65
CA GLN A 259 -23.62 -2.39 -6.87
C GLN A 259 -22.89 -1.24 -7.59
N ALA A 260 -23.46 -0.03 -7.59
CA ALA A 260 -22.82 1.14 -8.17
C ALA A 260 -21.55 1.56 -7.43
N LEU A 261 -21.58 1.58 -6.09
CA LEU A 261 -20.40 1.83 -5.26
C LEU A 261 -19.30 0.78 -5.50
N LEU A 262 -19.68 -0.49 -5.64
CA LEU A 262 -18.74 -1.59 -5.94
C LEU A 262 -18.15 -1.47 -7.35
N CYS A 263 -18.94 -1.08 -8.35
CA CYS A 263 -18.42 -0.76 -9.69
C CYS A 263 -17.35 0.33 -9.62
N CYS A 264 -17.62 1.44 -8.92
CA CYS A 264 -16.65 2.53 -8.78
C CYS A 264 -15.38 2.06 -8.06
N ALA A 265 -15.53 1.31 -6.97
CA ALA A 265 -14.39 0.77 -6.22
C ALA A 265 -13.53 -0.15 -7.10
N LEU A 266 -14.18 -0.97 -7.93
CA LEU A 266 -13.51 -1.91 -8.83
C LEU A 266 -12.76 -1.22 -9.98
N PHE A 267 -13.30 -0.10 -10.48
CA PHE A 267 -12.61 0.78 -11.41
C PHE A 267 -11.35 1.38 -10.76
N SER A 268 -11.47 1.94 -9.55
CA SER A 268 -10.36 2.55 -8.81
C SER A 268 -9.26 1.58 -8.37
N ILE A 269 -9.52 0.27 -8.31
CA ILE A 269 -8.45 -0.74 -8.11
C ILE A 269 -7.49 -0.80 -9.32
N ARG A 270 -7.96 -0.46 -10.52
CA ARG A 270 -7.25 -0.62 -11.80
C ARG A 270 -6.90 0.70 -12.48
N SER A 271 -7.30 1.81 -11.89
CA SER A 271 -7.05 3.14 -12.41
C SER A 271 -6.53 4.02 -11.28
N SER A 272 -5.56 4.88 -11.59
CA SER A 272 -5.19 5.99 -10.71
C SER A 272 -6.33 7.02 -10.58
N MET A 273 -7.34 6.93 -11.46
CA MET A 273 -8.54 7.76 -11.38
C MET A 273 -9.62 7.12 -10.53
N GLY A 274 -10.14 7.93 -9.61
CA GLY A 274 -11.32 7.63 -8.82
C GLY A 274 -11.06 7.68 -7.32
N PRO A 275 -12.12 7.61 -6.51
CA PRO A 275 -12.02 7.72 -5.06
C PRO A 275 -11.26 6.55 -4.43
N SER A 276 -10.84 6.74 -3.17
CA SER A 276 -10.26 5.66 -2.37
C SER A 276 -11.17 4.42 -2.34
N VAL A 277 -10.59 3.26 -2.69
CA VAL A 277 -11.26 1.96 -2.66
C VAL A 277 -11.78 1.65 -1.25
N TRP A 278 -11.02 2.02 -0.21
CA TRP A 278 -11.43 1.85 1.18
C TRP A 278 -12.70 2.67 1.49
N ASN A 279 -12.78 3.92 1.04
CA ASN A 279 -13.96 4.76 1.25
C ASN A 279 -15.20 4.18 0.52
N LEU A 280 -15.04 3.78 -0.74
CA LEU A 280 -16.15 3.27 -1.55
C LEU A 280 -16.66 1.92 -1.04
N SER A 281 -15.74 0.99 -0.72
CA SER A 281 -16.11 -0.30 -0.15
C SER A 281 -16.71 -0.16 1.26
N GLY A 282 -16.21 0.76 2.09
CA GLY A 282 -16.79 1.08 3.39
C GLY A 282 -18.19 1.70 3.28
N LEU A 283 -18.45 2.57 2.29
CA LEU A 283 -19.80 3.08 1.99
C LEU A 283 -20.75 1.95 1.55
N ALA A 284 -20.29 1.09 0.64
CA ALA A 284 -21.06 -0.07 0.18
C ALA A 284 -21.41 -1.02 1.34
N LEU A 285 -20.44 -1.31 2.21
CA LEU A 285 -20.63 -2.18 3.37
C LEU A 285 -21.57 -1.55 4.40
N ARG A 286 -21.50 -0.24 4.64
CA ARG A 286 -22.46 0.47 5.51
C ARG A 286 -23.88 0.42 4.96
N GLN A 287 -24.07 0.58 3.66
CA GLN A 287 -25.39 0.38 3.03
C GLN A 287 -25.87 -1.08 3.14
N CYS A 288 -24.98 -2.07 2.98
CA CYS A 288 -25.32 -3.47 3.27
C CYS A 288 -25.78 -3.67 4.72
N ILE A 289 -25.16 -2.97 5.68
CA ILE A 289 -25.56 -3.03 7.09
C ILE A 289 -26.94 -2.40 7.29
N GLU A 290 -27.17 -1.21 6.75
CA GLU A 290 -28.45 -0.48 6.81
C GLU A 290 -29.61 -1.31 6.23
N LEU A 291 -29.38 -2.02 5.13
CA LEU A 291 -30.37 -2.90 4.49
C LEU A 291 -30.42 -4.33 5.08
N GLY A 292 -29.62 -4.62 6.11
CA GLY A 292 -29.62 -5.92 6.78
C GLY A 292 -29.00 -7.07 5.98
N TYR A 293 -28.16 -6.80 4.98
CA TYR A 293 -27.54 -7.82 4.11
C TYR A 293 -26.44 -8.65 4.82
N HIS A 294 -25.95 -8.16 5.96
CA HIS A 294 -25.06 -8.86 6.89
C HIS A 294 -25.79 -9.86 7.81
N ARG A 295 -27.12 -9.94 7.69
CA ARG A 295 -27.95 -10.88 8.44
C ARG A 295 -28.43 -12.07 7.60
N ASN A 296 -28.51 -13.22 8.26
CA ASN A 296 -29.04 -14.45 7.67
C ASN A 296 -30.47 -14.28 7.16
N VAL A 297 -30.70 -14.61 5.89
CA VAL A 297 -32.00 -14.38 5.22
C VAL A 297 -33.13 -15.15 5.89
N LYS A 298 -32.87 -16.40 6.30
CA LYS A 298 -33.88 -17.28 6.91
C LYS A 298 -34.28 -16.78 8.29
N LYS A 299 -33.33 -16.28 9.08
CA LYS A 299 -33.58 -15.77 10.44
C LYS A 299 -34.44 -14.51 10.44
N ILE A 300 -34.26 -13.63 9.46
CA ILE A 300 -35.05 -12.38 9.35
C ILE A 300 -36.38 -12.59 8.62
N ASN A 301 -36.69 -13.81 8.16
CA ASN A 301 -37.92 -14.18 7.46
C ASN A 301 -38.27 -13.23 6.29
N LEU A 302 -37.26 -12.80 5.54
CA LEU A 302 -37.49 -11.86 4.45
C LEU A 302 -38.12 -12.54 3.24
N LYS A 303 -39.21 -11.96 2.73
CA LYS A 303 -39.91 -12.41 1.54
C LYS A 303 -39.55 -11.52 0.35
N THR A 304 -38.74 -12.04 -0.57
CA THR A 304 -38.47 -11.46 -1.89
C THR A 304 -38.15 -12.59 -2.88
N ASN A 305 -37.97 -12.26 -4.16
CA ASN A 305 -37.67 -13.25 -5.20
C ASN A 305 -36.27 -13.87 -5.01
N MET A 306 -36.03 -15.06 -5.59
CA MET A 306 -34.81 -15.84 -5.38
C MET A 306 -33.56 -15.09 -5.86
N LEU A 307 -33.64 -14.43 -7.01
CA LEU A 307 -32.55 -13.64 -7.58
C LEU A 307 -32.10 -12.51 -6.63
N CYS A 308 -33.04 -11.75 -6.06
CA CYS A 308 -32.76 -10.71 -5.08
C CYS A 308 -32.18 -11.26 -3.76
N LEU A 309 -32.57 -12.47 -3.36
CA LEU A 309 -31.99 -13.12 -2.18
C LEU A 309 -30.50 -13.42 -2.38
N GLU A 310 -30.16 -14.05 -3.50
CA GLU A 310 -28.76 -14.39 -3.81
C GLU A 310 -27.93 -13.14 -4.12
N LEU A 311 -28.44 -12.18 -4.88
CA LEU A 311 -27.69 -10.96 -5.19
C LEU A 311 -27.33 -10.14 -3.96
N ARG A 312 -28.18 -10.11 -2.92
CA ARG A 312 -27.77 -9.47 -1.65
C ARG A 312 -26.54 -10.13 -1.05
N LYS A 313 -26.48 -11.48 -1.08
CA LYS A 313 -25.38 -12.24 -0.47
C LYS A 313 -24.12 -11.94 -1.26
N ARG A 314 -24.21 -12.00 -2.60
CA ARG A 314 -23.10 -11.69 -3.50
C ARG A 314 -22.58 -10.27 -3.28
N VAL A 315 -23.47 -9.28 -3.25
CA VAL A 315 -23.13 -7.87 -3.00
C VAL A 315 -22.50 -7.67 -1.62
N PHE A 316 -23.06 -8.27 -0.57
CA PHE A 316 -22.51 -8.20 0.78
C PHE A 316 -21.09 -8.77 0.84
N TRP A 317 -20.88 -9.98 0.33
CA TRP A 317 -19.58 -10.64 0.39
C TRP A 317 -18.53 -9.95 -0.50
N CYS A 318 -18.92 -9.39 -1.65
CA CYS A 318 -18.05 -8.53 -2.46
C CYS A 318 -17.65 -7.26 -1.71
N ALA A 319 -18.60 -6.56 -1.08
CA ALA A 319 -18.32 -5.36 -0.29
C ALA A 319 -17.39 -5.68 0.89
N TYR A 320 -17.69 -6.74 1.63
CA TYR A 320 -16.87 -7.21 2.75
C TYR A 320 -15.45 -7.59 2.31
N GLN A 321 -15.30 -8.30 1.18
CA GLN A 321 -14.00 -8.66 0.63
C GLN A 321 -13.15 -7.43 0.30
N MET A 322 -13.72 -6.42 -0.35
CA MET A 322 -13.01 -5.21 -0.74
C MET A 322 -12.61 -4.38 0.49
N ASP A 323 -13.55 -4.15 1.41
CA ASP A 323 -13.30 -3.40 2.66
C ASP A 323 -12.23 -4.08 3.51
N CYS A 324 -12.32 -5.41 3.67
CA CYS A 324 -11.35 -6.18 4.43
C CYS A 324 -9.95 -6.11 3.81
N ALA A 325 -9.83 -6.28 2.49
CA ALA A 325 -8.54 -6.22 1.81
C ALA A 325 -7.91 -4.83 1.92
N SER A 326 -8.69 -3.78 1.66
CA SER A 326 -8.21 -2.40 1.76
C SER A 326 -7.81 -2.03 3.18
N SER A 327 -8.62 -2.39 4.19
CA SER A 327 -8.33 -2.11 5.59
C SER A 327 -7.06 -2.81 6.07
N VAL A 328 -6.88 -4.10 5.71
CA VAL A 328 -5.66 -4.84 6.07
C VAL A 328 -4.43 -4.21 5.43
N ASN A 329 -4.48 -3.87 4.13
CA ASN A 329 -3.35 -3.26 3.42
C ASN A 329 -2.97 -1.90 3.99
N LEU A 330 -3.95 -1.05 4.31
CA LEU A 330 -3.73 0.27 4.92
C LEU A 330 -3.46 0.19 6.43
N GLY A 331 -3.56 -1.00 7.02
CA GLY A 331 -3.48 -1.23 8.45
C GLY A 331 -4.58 -0.59 9.29
N LEU A 332 -5.73 -0.29 8.69
CA LEU A 332 -6.88 0.29 9.36
C LEU A 332 -7.71 -0.80 10.07
N PRO A 333 -8.52 -0.43 11.07
CA PRO A 333 -9.56 -1.30 11.61
C PRO A 333 -10.53 -1.78 10.54
N LEU A 334 -10.95 -3.04 10.65
CA LEU A 334 -12.02 -3.57 9.80
C LEU A 334 -13.33 -2.86 10.10
N SER A 335 -14.09 -2.50 9.06
CA SER A 335 -15.35 -1.77 9.22
C SER A 335 -16.45 -2.62 9.88
N LEU A 336 -16.43 -3.94 9.68
CA LEU A 336 -17.37 -4.89 10.27
C LEU A 336 -16.65 -6.12 10.84
N PRO A 337 -16.66 -6.34 12.16
CA PRO A 337 -16.13 -7.56 12.76
C PRO A 337 -16.87 -8.79 12.23
N ILE A 338 -16.13 -9.86 11.92
CA ILE A 338 -16.70 -11.09 11.38
C ILE A 338 -17.71 -11.76 12.34
N GLN A 339 -17.58 -11.50 13.64
CA GLN A 339 -18.50 -12.00 14.69
C GLN A 339 -19.92 -11.43 14.55
N GLU A 340 -20.07 -10.27 13.91
CA GLU A 340 -21.37 -9.62 13.66
C GLU A 340 -22.05 -10.10 12.37
N VAL A 341 -21.39 -10.98 11.61
CA VAL A 341 -21.86 -11.46 10.31
C VAL A 341 -22.46 -12.86 10.47
N ASP A 342 -23.73 -13.04 10.08
CA ASP A 342 -24.35 -14.37 9.99
C ASP A 342 -25.01 -14.67 8.64
N THR A 343 -24.79 -13.81 7.65
CA THR A 343 -25.17 -14.03 6.24
C THR A 343 -24.55 -15.31 5.69
N GLU A 344 -25.35 -16.09 4.98
CA GLU A 344 -24.86 -17.29 4.28
C GLU A 344 -23.95 -16.91 3.11
N PHE A 345 -23.00 -17.78 2.75
CA PHE A 345 -22.35 -17.66 1.45
C PHE A 345 -23.38 -17.82 0.31
N PRO A 346 -23.17 -17.16 -0.85
CA PRO A 346 -23.99 -17.38 -2.02
C PRO A 346 -23.93 -18.84 -2.49
N LEU A 347 -24.91 -19.25 -3.28
CA LEU A 347 -24.90 -20.57 -3.91
C LEU A 347 -23.77 -20.69 -4.94
N ASP A 348 -23.12 -21.86 -4.97
CA ASP A 348 -22.12 -22.22 -5.99
C ASP A 348 -22.86 -22.71 -7.26
N ILE A 349 -23.36 -21.75 -8.04
CA ILE A 349 -24.14 -21.96 -9.26
C ILE A 349 -23.70 -20.97 -10.34
N ASP A 350 -23.95 -21.31 -11.60
CA ASP A 350 -23.76 -20.39 -12.71
C ASP A 350 -24.84 -19.29 -12.70
N ASP A 351 -24.49 -18.10 -13.19
CA ASP A 351 -25.41 -16.97 -13.30
C ASP A 351 -26.64 -17.30 -14.15
N SER A 352 -26.48 -18.06 -15.23
CA SER A 352 -27.60 -18.51 -16.05
C SER A 352 -28.59 -19.43 -15.31
N SER A 353 -28.17 -20.04 -14.20
CA SER A 353 -28.97 -21.00 -13.44
C SER A 353 -29.82 -20.34 -12.34
N ILE A 354 -29.82 -19.01 -12.21
CA ILE A 354 -30.65 -18.30 -11.22
C ILE A 354 -31.63 -17.33 -11.89
N THR A 355 -32.90 -17.44 -11.51
CA THR A 355 -33.98 -16.56 -11.97
C THR A 355 -34.77 -16.01 -10.79
N GLU A 356 -35.70 -15.09 -11.05
CA GLU A 356 -36.62 -14.60 -10.01
C GLU A 356 -37.48 -15.74 -9.40
N THR A 357 -37.82 -16.74 -10.23
CA THR A 357 -38.72 -17.84 -9.86
C THR A 357 -38.02 -18.96 -9.08
N GLY A 358 -36.70 -19.09 -9.20
CA GLY A 358 -35.95 -20.15 -8.54
C GLY A 358 -34.56 -20.37 -9.12
N VAL A 359 -33.93 -21.44 -8.64
CA VAL A 359 -32.63 -21.93 -9.12
C VAL A 359 -32.88 -23.14 -10.00
N GLU A 360 -32.29 -23.14 -11.20
CA GLU A 360 -32.34 -24.25 -12.14
C GLU A 360 -31.22 -25.25 -11.82
N GLY A 361 -31.60 -26.45 -11.36
CA GLY A 361 -30.66 -27.50 -10.99
C GLY A 361 -30.06 -27.35 -9.58
N PRO A 362 -29.35 -28.39 -9.10
CA PRO A 362 -28.72 -28.35 -7.79
C PRO A 362 -27.43 -27.49 -7.81
N PRO A 363 -27.05 -26.88 -6.67
CA PRO A 363 -25.73 -26.28 -6.51
C PRO A 363 -24.59 -27.27 -6.79
N ARG A 364 -23.43 -26.73 -7.16
CA ARG A 364 -22.23 -27.52 -7.48
C ARG A 364 -21.95 -28.59 -6.40
N PRO A 365 -21.90 -29.88 -6.75
CA PRO A 365 -21.48 -30.92 -5.82
C PRO A 365 -19.96 -30.87 -5.56
N PRO A 366 -19.46 -31.43 -4.45
CA PRO A 366 -18.02 -31.56 -4.22
C PRO A 366 -17.33 -32.27 -5.40
N GLY A 367 -16.29 -31.65 -5.96
CA GLY A 367 -15.57 -32.18 -7.13
C GLY A 367 -16.26 -31.98 -8.48
N GLY A 368 -17.44 -31.34 -8.54
CA GLY A 368 -18.11 -30.97 -9.78
C GLY A 368 -17.35 -29.89 -10.58
N PRO A 369 -17.77 -29.57 -11.82
CA PRO A 369 -17.17 -28.50 -12.62
C PRO A 369 -17.32 -27.14 -11.90
N VAL A 370 -16.36 -26.24 -12.11
CA VAL A 370 -16.39 -24.88 -11.56
C VAL A 370 -17.53 -24.07 -12.18
N THR A 371 -18.17 -23.23 -11.37
CA THR A 371 -19.23 -22.31 -11.79
C THR A 371 -18.71 -20.87 -11.82
N THR A 372 -19.53 -19.93 -12.30
CA THR A 372 -19.24 -18.48 -12.20
C THR A 372 -19.00 -17.99 -10.76
N MET A 373 -19.47 -18.71 -9.74
CA MET A 373 -19.37 -18.33 -8.33
C MET A 373 -18.21 -18.98 -7.57
N SER A 374 -17.69 -20.12 -8.05
CA SER A 374 -16.75 -20.97 -7.30
C SER A 374 -15.50 -20.22 -6.83
N HIS A 375 -14.92 -19.37 -7.68
CA HIS A 375 -13.70 -18.61 -7.35
C HIS A 375 -13.98 -17.47 -6.35
N ALA A 376 -15.11 -16.77 -6.49
CA ALA A 376 -15.53 -15.74 -5.54
C ALA A 376 -15.79 -16.33 -4.15
N LEU A 377 -16.44 -17.49 -4.06
CA LEU A 377 -16.65 -18.20 -2.79
C LEU A 377 -15.33 -18.54 -2.11
N HIS A 378 -14.35 -19.01 -2.88
CA HIS A 378 -13.02 -19.28 -2.37
C HIS A 378 -12.34 -18.00 -1.85
N GLN A 379 -12.49 -16.86 -2.55
CA GLN A 379 -11.98 -15.56 -2.12
C GLN A 379 -12.70 -15.00 -0.87
N PHE A 380 -14.02 -15.21 -0.73
CA PHE A 380 -14.74 -14.80 0.48
C PHE A 380 -14.26 -15.56 1.72
N ARG A 381 -13.90 -16.84 1.58
CA ARG A 381 -13.38 -17.66 2.68
C ARG A 381 -12.02 -17.16 3.20
N ILE A 382 -11.09 -16.81 2.32
CA ILE A 382 -9.81 -16.26 2.76
C ILE A 382 -9.98 -14.90 3.45
N ARG A 383 -10.95 -14.09 3.04
CA ARG A 383 -11.28 -12.83 3.74
C ARG A 383 -11.85 -13.07 5.14
N CYS A 384 -12.58 -14.17 5.35
CA CYS A 384 -12.96 -14.59 6.70
C CYS A 384 -11.76 -15.01 7.55
N ILE A 385 -10.75 -15.65 6.96
CA ILE A 385 -9.47 -15.96 7.64
C ILE A 385 -8.76 -14.64 8.00
N TRP A 386 -8.62 -13.70 7.06
CA TRP A 386 -8.01 -12.39 7.30
C TRP A 386 -8.71 -11.62 8.42
N ALA A 387 -10.03 -11.62 8.44
CA ALA A 387 -10.80 -10.95 9.50
C ALA A 387 -10.52 -11.55 10.89
N ARG A 388 -10.36 -12.88 10.97
CA ARG A 388 -10.02 -13.58 12.22
C ARG A 388 -8.56 -13.37 12.62
N ILE A 389 -7.63 -13.31 11.66
CA ILE A 389 -6.24 -12.89 11.91
C ILE A 389 -6.23 -11.48 12.51
N TYR A 390 -6.95 -10.54 11.88
CA TYR A 390 -7.04 -9.17 12.40
C TYR A 390 -7.58 -9.13 13.83
N ALA A 391 -8.73 -9.79 14.06
CA ALA A 391 -9.36 -9.82 15.38
C ALA A 391 -8.44 -10.44 16.46
N SER A 392 -7.73 -11.51 16.14
CA SER A 392 -6.93 -12.29 17.10
C SER A 392 -5.50 -11.77 17.30
N ILE A 393 -4.94 -11.07 16.31
CA ILE A 393 -3.52 -10.67 16.31
C ILE A 393 -3.38 -9.15 16.39
N TYR A 394 -4.21 -8.39 15.68
CA TYR A 394 -3.99 -6.96 15.45
C TYR A 394 -4.90 -6.05 16.29
N SER A 395 -6.08 -6.53 16.69
CA SER A 395 -7.03 -5.74 17.48
C SER A 395 -6.46 -5.36 18.86
N ASN A 396 -6.87 -4.19 19.37
CA ASN A 396 -6.47 -3.73 20.71
C ASN A 396 -6.97 -4.66 21.84
N ALA A 397 -8.07 -5.38 21.60
CA ALA A 397 -8.58 -6.37 22.56
C ALA A 397 -7.66 -7.60 22.64
N ALA A 398 -7.08 -8.02 21.51
CA ALA A 398 -6.15 -9.13 21.45
C ALA A 398 -4.80 -8.83 22.11
N THR A 399 -4.35 -7.58 22.10
CA THR A 399 -3.04 -7.20 22.66
C THR A 399 -3.01 -7.15 24.19
N GLN A 400 -4.15 -7.17 24.86
CA GLN A 400 -4.24 -6.92 26.31
C GLN A 400 -4.39 -8.19 27.18
N SER A 401 -4.55 -9.39 26.61
CA SER A 401 -5.12 -10.50 27.40
C SER A 401 -4.63 -11.93 27.13
N HIS A 402 -3.59 -12.17 26.33
CA HIS A 402 -3.19 -13.54 25.97
C HIS A 402 -1.80 -13.93 26.48
N SER A 403 -1.73 -15.04 27.23
CA SER A 403 -0.50 -15.79 27.47
C SER A 403 0.14 -16.21 26.14
N ASP A 404 1.46 -16.37 26.10
CA ASP A 404 2.21 -16.79 24.92
C ASP A 404 1.71 -18.11 24.32
N GLU A 405 1.34 -19.09 25.16
CA GLU A 405 0.77 -20.36 24.72
C GLU A 405 -0.56 -20.20 23.97
N SER A 406 -1.49 -19.42 24.54
CA SER A 406 -2.78 -19.11 23.90
C SER A 406 -2.60 -18.39 22.55
N TYR A 407 -1.63 -17.49 22.47
CA TYR A 407 -1.33 -16.78 21.22
C TYR A 407 -0.79 -17.75 20.15
N GLN A 408 0.17 -18.62 20.52
CA GLN A 408 0.72 -19.61 19.60
C GLN A 408 -0.33 -20.62 19.13
N ALA A 409 -1.22 -21.06 20.03
CA ALA A 409 -2.33 -21.94 19.66
C ALA A 409 -3.29 -21.28 18.64
N GLN A 410 -3.59 -19.99 18.81
CA GLN A 410 -4.40 -19.23 17.83
C GLN A 410 -3.70 -19.14 16.47
N VAL A 411 -2.41 -18.81 16.46
CA VAL A 411 -1.61 -18.75 15.23
C VAL A 411 -1.60 -20.10 14.51
N GLN A 412 -1.35 -21.20 15.22
CA GLN A 412 -1.33 -22.54 14.63
C GLN A 412 -2.71 -22.94 14.09
N SER A 413 -3.80 -22.58 14.78
CA SER A 413 -5.15 -22.82 14.29
C SER A 413 -5.42 -22.06 12.99
N LEU A 414 -5.12 -20.76 12.96
CA LEU A 414 -5.29 -19.93 11.76
C LEU A 414 -4.41 -20.41 10.60
N ARG A 415 -3.22 -20.93 10.91
CA ARG A 415 -2.34 -21.49 9.90
C ARG A 415 -2.92 -22.76 9.28
N ARG A 416 -3.41 -23.70 10.08
CA ARG A 416 -4.07 -24.91 9.57
C ARG A 416 -5.28 -24.56 8.68
N GLU A 417 -6.09 -23.59 9.09
CA GLU A 417 -7.22 -23.13 8.27
C GLU A 417 -6.77 -22.54 6.93
N LEU A 418 -5.62 -21.84 6.90
CA LEU A 418 -5.03 -21.33 5.68
C LEU A 418 -4.51 -22.45 4.77
N ASP A 419 -3.91 -23.50 5.33
CA ASP A 419 -3.45 -24.68 4.58
C ASP A 419 -4.64 -25.44 3.97
N GLU A 420 -5.72 -25.62 4.74
CA GLU A 420 -6.98 -26.20 4.28
C GLU A 420 -7.62 -25.36 3.17
N TRP A 421 -7.58 -24.03 3.30
CA TRP A 421 -8.03 -23.13 2.24
C TRP A 421 -7.22 -23.35 0.96
N MET A 422 -5.88 -23.35 1.03
CA MET A 422 -5.03 -23.58 -0.15
C MET A 422 -5.29 -24.96 -0.79
N ALA A 423 -5.49 -26.00 0.01
CA ALA A 423 -5.83 -27.34 -0.48
C ALA A 423 -7.20 -27.40 -1.18
N ALA A 424 -8.14 -26.54 -0.79
CA ALA A 424 -9.47 -26.43 -1.38
C ALA A 424 -9.54 -25.48 -2.59
N THR A 425 -8.40 -25.19 -3.24
CA THR A 425 -8.33 -24.33 -4.43
C THR A 425 -9.17 -24.90 -5.57
N PRO A 426 -10.13 -24.13 -6.13
CA PRO A 426 -10.89 -24.57 -7.29
C PRO A 426 -9.99 -24.70 -8.53
N PRO A 427 -10.25 -25.67 -9.43
CA PRO A 427 -9.57 -25.76 -10.73
C PRO A 427 -9.67 -24.45 -11.52
N GLU A 428 -8.67 -24.17 -12.38
CA GLU A 428 -8.72 -22.97 -13.22
C GLU A 428 -9.93 -23.01 -14.17
N PRO A 429 -10.61 -21.86 -14.37
CA PRO A 429 -11.78 -21.79 -15.23
C PRO A 429 -11.35 -21.89 -16.70
N GLN A 430 -12.18 -22.53 -17.52
CA GLN A 430 -11.98 -22.55 -18.97
C GLN A 430 -12.27 -21.17 -19.54
N ARG A 431 -11.27 -20.54 -20.17
CA ARG A 431 -11.41 -19.23 -20.81
C ARG A 431 -11.26 -19.35 -22.32
N ALA A 432 -12.05 -18.57 -23.06
CA ALA A 432 -11.99 -18.56 -24.52
C ALA A 432 -10.70 -17.92 -25.08
N GLY A 433 -10.01 -17.09 -24.28
CA GLY A 433 -8.81 -16.37 -24.69
C GLY A 433 -7.73 -16.29 -23.60
N ILE A 434 -6.66 -15.55 -23.91
CA ILE A 434 -5.56 -15.30 -22.96
C ILE A 434 -6.11 -14.53 -21.75
N PRO A 435 -5.89 -15.01 -20.51
CA PRO A 435 -6.28 -14.30 -19.29
C PRO A 435 -5.81 -12.84 -19.27
N LEU A 436 -6.73 -11.91 -19.00
CA LEU A 436 -6.45 -10.47 -18.83
C LEU A 436 -6.40 -10.06 -17.34
N THR A 437 -6.43 -11.03 -16.44
CA THR A 437 -6.52 -10.86 -14.99
C THR A 437 -5.67 -11.90 -14.28
N VAL A 438 -5.21 -11.57 -13.07
CA VAL A 438 -4.62 -12.54 -12.15
C VAL A 438 -5.67 -13.42 -11.47
N PHE A 439 -6.93 -12.98 -11.45
CA PHE A 439 -7.99 -13.66 -10.71
C PHE A 439 -8.24 -15.05 -11.23
N ALA A 440 -8.65 -15.96 -10.34
CA ALA A 440 -8.93 -17.35 -10.67
C ALA A 440 -7.75 -18.04 -11.39
N ASN A 441 -6.52 -17.76 -10.91
CA ASN A 441 -5.28 -18.36 -11.38
C ASN A 441 -4.55 -19.05 -10.22
N GLY A 442 -3.95 -20.21 -10.48
CA GLY A 442 -3.21 -20.96 -9.45
C GLY A 442 -2.07 -20.18 -8.81
N GLU A 443 -1.40 -19.30 -9.55
CA GLU A 443 -0.33 -18.46 -9.02
C GLU A 443 -0.86 -17.32 -8.15
N ASP A 444 -2.05 -16.77 -8.43
CA ASP A 444 -2.70 -15.74 -7.61
C ASP A 444 -3.13 -16.31 -6.24
N TYR A 445 -3.58 -17.56 -6.21
CA TYR A 445 -3.85 -18.27 -4.96
C TYR A 445 -2.58 -18.50 -4.14
N LYS A 446 -1.46 -18.83 -4.77
CA LYS A 446 -0.15 -18.91 -4.08
C LYS A 446 0.31 -17.57 -3.54
N VAL A 447 0.11 -16.48 -4.29
CA VAL A 447 0.41 -15.12 -3.81
C VAL A 447 -0.44 -14.82 -2.57
N THR A 448 -1.75 -15.03 -2.66
CA THR A 448 -2.69 -14.79 -1.56
C THR A 448 -2.36 -15.63 -0.32
N TYR A 449 -2.01 -16.91 -0.51
CA TYR A 449 -1.60 -17.81 0.57
C TYR A 449 -0.36 -17.29 1.30
N ASN A 450 0.71 -16.99 0.54
CA ASN A 450 1.95 -16.50 1.12
C ASN A 450 1.79 -15.10 1.73
N GLU A 451 1.01 -14.21 1.11
CA GLU A 451 0.65 -12.91 1.69
C GLU A 451 -0.04 -13.08 3.04
N THR A 452 -0.93 -14.08 3.16
CA THR A 452 -1.63 -14.38 4.41
C THR A 452 -0.68 -14.93 5.47
N ILE A 453 0.32 -15.73 5.09
CA ILE A 453 1.40 -16.16 6.00
C ILE A 453 2.14 -14.94 6.55
N LEU A 454 2.58 -14.04 5.66
CA LEU A 454 3.28 -12.82 6.09
C LEU A 454 2.39 -11.96 6.98
N PHE A 455 1.10 -11.85 6.67
CA PHE A 455 0.14 -11.12 7.49
C PHE A 455 -0.07 -11.77 8.86
N LEU A 456 -0.13 -13.10 8.94
CA LEU A 456 -0.27 -13.82 10.21
C LEU A 456 0.94 -13.63 11.12
N TYR A 457 2.15 -13.79 10.58
CA TYR A 457 3.38 -13.75 11.37
C TYR A 457 3.94 -12.35 11.61
N ARG A 458 3.55 -11.33 10.83
CA ARG A 458 3.98 -9.95 11.06
C ARG A 458 3.67 -9.46 12.48
N GLY A 459 2.56 -9.91 13.08
CA GLY A 459 2.24 -9.61 14.47
C GLY A 459 3.30 -10.13 15.46
N GLN A 460 3.94 -11.27 15.17
CA GLN A 460 5.06 -11.80 15.97
C GLN A 460 6.33 -11.00 15.74
N LEU A 461 6.69 -10.80 14.47
CA LEU A 461 7.92 -10.12 14.04
C LEU A 461 8.00 -8.66 14.55
N THR A 462 6.87 -7.98 14.67
CA THR A 462 6.81 -6.54 15.02
C THR A 462 6.65 -6.28 16.52
N ARG A 463 6.12 -7.23 17.30
CA ARG A 463 5.68 -6.97 18.69
C ARG A 463 6.32 -7.89 19.74
N ARG A 464 6.99 -8.97 19.34
CA ARG A 464 7.55 -9.95 20.29
C ARG A 464 9.07 -10.00 20.14
N GLU A 465 9.76 -10.07 21.27
CA GLU A 465 11.23 -10.09 21.33
C GLU A 465 11.80 -11.50 21.07
N ASN A 466 11.09 -12.55 21.48
CA ASN A 466 11.54 -13.94 21.37
C ASN A 466 10.75 -14.69 20.27
N VAL A 467 11.03 -14.36 19.01
CA VAL A 467 10.44 -15.06 17.85
C VAL A 467 11.30 -16.27 17.49
N GLN A 468 10.66 -17.41 17.24
CA GLN A 468 11.34 -18.64 16.82
C GLN A 468 11.97 -18.51 15.43
N ASP A 469 13.15 -19.09 15.23
CA ASP A 469 13.87 -19.01 13.95
C ASP A 469 13.10 -19.62 12.78
N GLU A 470 12.27 -20.64 13.04
CA GLU A 470 11.38 -21.25 12.05
C GLU A 470 10.41 -20.23 11.42
N VAL A 471 9.94 -19.25 12.20
CA VAL A 471 9.01 -18.20 11.72
C VAL A 471 9.72 -17.28 10.72
N PHE A 472 10.97 -16.90 11.00
CA PHE A 472 11.76 -16.07 10.08
C PHE A 472 12.09 -16.82 8.78
N LEU A 473 12.46 -18.11 8.88
CA LEU A 473 12.73 -18.95 7.71
C LEU A 473 11.49 -19.09 6.83
N GLU A 474 10.33 -19.31 7.44
CA GLU A 474 9.06 -19.42 6.72
C GLU A 474 8.63 -18.08 6.09
N CYS A 475 8.80 -16.96 6.79
CA CYS A 475 8.49 -15.64 6.24
C CYS A 475 9.41 -15.29 5.05
N MET A 476 10.70 -15.62 5.13
CA MET A 476 11.62 -15.43 4.01
C MET A 476 11.20 -16.28 2.80
N GLN A 477 10.86 -17.55 3.02
CA GLN A 477 10.40 -18.43 1.93
C GLN A 477 9.11 -17.89 1.28
N ALA A 478 8.10 -17.54 2.09
CA ALA A 478 6.84 -17.00 1.62
C ALA A 478 7.03 -15.69 0.84
N ALA A 479 7.90 -14.79 1.31
CA ALA A 479 8.22 -13.55 0.61
C ALA A 479 8.90 -13.78 -0.74
N SER A 480 9.86 -14.71 -0.82
CA SER A 480 10.46 -15.11 -2.11
C SER A 480 9.45 -15.75 -3.06
N ASP A 481 8.54 -16.58 -2.56
CA ASP A 481 7.50 -17.23 -3.36
C ASP A 481 6.47 -16.24 -3.90
N ILE A 482 6.13 -15.17 -3.17
CA ILE A 482 5.32 -14.05 -3.66
C ILE A 482 5.98 -13.43 -4.90
N CYS A 483 7.25 -13.02 -4.79
CA CYS A 483 7.98 -12.38 -5.89
C CYS A 483 8.06 -13.29 -7.13
N GLN A 484 8.34 -14.58 -6.94
CA GLN A 484 8.39 -15.53 -8.05
C GLN A 484 7.02 -15.80 -8.69
N SER A 485 5.95 -15.88 -7.89
CA SER A 485 4.59 -16.07 -8.41
C SER A 485 4.11 -14.83 -9.16
N CYS A 486 4.38 -13.63 -8.65
CA CYS A 486 4.15 -12.37 -9.37
C CYS A 486 4.93 -12.31 -10.69
N LYS A 487 6.20 -12.73 -10.70
CA LYS A 487 6.98 -12.85 -11.95
C LYS A 487 6.27 -13.74 -12.99
N ARG A 488 5.77 -14.91 -12.58
CA ARG A 488 5.02 -15.84 -13.46
C ARG A 488 3.65 -15.30 -13.89
N LEU A 489 3.04 -14.43 -13.11
CA LEU A 489 1.74 -13.81 -13.41
C LEU A 489 1.86 -12.66 -14.42
N TYR A 490 2.88 -11.82 -14.31
CA TYR A 490 2.94 -10.57 -15.08
C TYR A 490 3.94 -10.56 -16.23
N ILE A 491 5.08 -11.25 -16.11
CA ILE A 491 6.11 -11.19 -17.15
C ILE A 491 5.65 -11.96 -18.40
N GLY A 492 5.67 -11.29 -19.54
CA GLY A 492 5.28 -11.86 -20.83
C GLY A 492 3.77 -12.09 -21.00
N LYS A 493 2.93 -11.57 -20.08
CA LYS A 493 1.48 -11.72 -20.11
C LYS A 493 0.78 -10.36 -20.25
N PRO A 494 -0.40 -10.29 -20.90
CA PRO A 494 -1.14 -9.05 -21.11
C PRO A 494 -1.95 -8.62 -19.86
N ILE A 495 -1.42 -8.87 -18.66
CA ILE A 495 -2.09 -8.59 -17.40
C ILE A 495 -1.56 -7.27 -16.85
N ASN A 496 -2.47 -6.36 -16.49
CA ASN A 496 -2.11 -5.08 -15.90
C ASN A 496 -1.84 -5.23 -14.40
N TYR A 497 -0.78 -4.58 -13.93
CA TYR A 497 -0.48 -4.48 -12.50
C TYR A 497 -1.55 -3.66 -11.78
N THR A 498 -1.75 -3.95 -10.49
CA THR A 498 -2.65 -3.18 -9.63
C THR A 498 -1.85 -2.50 -8.51
N TRP A 499 -2.43 -1.46 -7.90
CA TRP A 499 -1.85 -0.84 -6.70
C TRP A 499 -1.60 -1.86 -5.59
N SER A 500 -2.54 -2.79 -5.38
CA SER A 500 -2.38 -3.87 -4.39
C SER A 500 -1.19 -4.78 -4.71
N THR A 501 -0.92 -5.06 -5.99
CA THR A 501 0.25 -5.84 -6.40
C THR A 501 1.57 -5.16 -6.04
N LEU A 502 1.66 -3.83 -6.23
CA LEU A 502 2.84 -3.04 -5.83
C LEU A 502 3.12 -3.24 -4.35
N HIS A 503 2.08 -3.04 -3.54
CA HIS A 503 2.14 -3.13 -2.09
C HIS A 503 2.61 -4.52 -1.63
N VAL A 504 2.03 -5.58 -2.21
CA VAL A 504 2.38 -6.97 -1.88
C VAL A 504 3.84 -7.29 -2.22
N ILE A 505 4.32 -6.90 -3.40
CA ILE A 505 5.71 -7.15 -3.83
C ILE A 505 6.69 -6.41 -2.93
N PHE A 506 6.45 -5.13 -2.68
CA PHE A 506 7.34 -4.34 -1.85
C PHE A 506 7.37 -4.85 -0.41
N LEU A 507 6.22 -5.22 0.16
CA LEU A 507 6.13 -5.77 1.51
C LEU A 507 6.83 -7.14 1.64
N ALA A 508 6.74 -7.99 0.61
CA ALA A 508 7.51 -9.22 0.53
C ALA A 508 9.02 -8.93 0.51
N GLY A 509 9.45 -7.97 -0.33
CA GLY A 509 10.84 -7.50 -0.37
C GLY A 509 11.36 -7.04 0.99
N LEU A 510 10.62 -6.16 1.66
CA LEU A 510 10.93 -5.69 3.01
C LEU A 510 10.98 -6.83 4.03
N THR A 511 10.09 -7.82 3.91
CA THR A 511 10.06 -8.98 4.82
C THR A 511 11.30 -9.83 4.66
N ASN A 512 11.76 -10.07 3.42
CA ASN A 512 13.01 -10.76 3.15
C ASN A 512 14.20 -10.04 3.78
N LEU A 513 14.30 -8.72 3.61
CA LEU A 513 15.36 -7.91 4.20
C LEU A 513 15.35 -8.00 5.74
N HIS A 514 14.17 -7.83 6.34
CA HIS A 514 14.00 -7.94 7.79
C HIS A 514 14.44 -9.30 8.33
N CYS A 515 14.05 -10.41 7.67
CA CYS A 515 14.43 -11.75 8.10
C CYS A 515 15.96 -11.96 8.03
N LEU A 516 16.62 -11.47 6.98
CA LEU A 516 18.08 -11.54 6.82
C LEU A 516 18.85 -10.70 7.85
N TRP A 517 18.33 -9.53 8.22
CA TRP A 517 18.98 -8.68 9.21
C TRP A 517 18.78 -9.16 10.64
N THR A 518 17.63 -9.76 10.93
CA THR A 518 17.24 -10.08 12.30
C THR A 518 17.67 -11.48 12.71
N SER A 519 17.42 -12.51 11.90
CA SER A 519 17.67 -13.91 12.28
C SER A 519 19.05 -14.41 11.81
N PRO A 520 19.93 -14.84 12.73
CA PRO A 520 21.17 -15.53 12.38
C PRO A 520 20.93 -16.85 11.65
N ALA A 521 19.88 -17.60 12.00
CA ALA A 521 19.54 -18.87 11.36
C ALA A 521 19.17 -18.67 9.89
N VAL A 522 18.39 -17.62 9.58
CA VAL A 522 18.12 -17.21 8.20
C VAL A 522 19.42 -16.92 7.44
N ARG A 523 20.35 -16.16 8.02
CA ARG A 523 21.64 -15.87 7.38
C ARG A 523 22.51 -17.11 7.17
N GLN A 524 22.38 -18.14 8.02
CA GLN A 524 23.13 -19.40 7.86
C GLN A 524 22.50 -20.29 6.78
N ALA A 525 21.16 -20.34 6.71
CA ALA A 525 20.44 -21.11 5.71
C ALA A 525 20.46 -20.45 4.31
N ALA A 526 20.58 -19.12 4.25
CA ALA A 526 20.49 -18.35 3.02
C ALA A 526 21.69 -18.57 2.08
N ARG A 527 21.42 -19.04 0.86
CA ARG A 527 22.41 -19.05 -0.23
C ARG A 527 22.43 -17.69 -0.92
N ILE A 528 23.63 -17.11 -1.08
CA ILE A 528 23.82 -15.79 -1.72
C ILE A 528 23.13 -15.73 -3.09
N ASP A 529 23.28 -16.76 -3.93
CA ASP A 529 22.66 -16.78 -5.25
C ASP A 529 21.13 -16.74 -5.19
N SER A 530 20.54 -17.40 -4.19
CA SER A 530 19.08 -17.45 -3.98
C SER A 530 18.55 -16.10 -3.48
N VAL A 531 19.26 -15.47 -2.55
CA VAL A 531 18.91 -14.13 -2.04
C VAL A 531 19.06 -13.09 -3.16
N SER A 532 20.17 -13.12 -3.89
CA SER A 532 20.42 -12.26 -5.04
C SER A 532 19.31 -12.38 -6.10
N ASN A 533 18.93 -13.60 -6.46
CA ASN A 533 17.83 -13.84 -7.40
C ASN A 533 16.48 -13.33 -6.89
N SER A 534 16.21 -13.46 -5.59
CA SER A 534 14.97 -12.97 -4.97
C SER A 534 14.91 -11.44 -4.99
N PHE A 535 15.99 -10.76 -4.60
CA PHE A 535 16.09 -9.31 -4.66
C PHE A 535 16.03 -8.79 -6.09
N THR A 536 16.77 -9.38 -7.02
CA THR A 536 16.73 -9.03 -8.44
C THR A 536 15.32 -9.17 -9.00
N THR A 537 14.60 -10.24 -8.63
CA THR A 537 13.21 -10.43 -9.07
C THR A 537 12.29 -9.34 -8.51
N CYS A 538 12.44 -8.98 -7.24
CA CYS A 538 11.65 -7.91 -6.61
C CYS A 538 11.94 -6.54 -7.25
N THR A 539 13.22 -6.15 -7.37
CA THR A 539 13.64 -4.89 -8.02
C THR A 539 13.16 -4.82 -9.46
N MET A 540 13.30 -5.90 -10.24
CA MET A 540 12.82 -5.96 -11.63
C MET A 540 11.31 -5.73 -11.71
N LEU A 541 10.51 -6.35 -10.83
CA LEU A 541 9.06 -6.15 -10.83
C LEU A 541 8.71 -4.70 -10.46
N LEU A 542 9.33 -4.13 -9.43
CA LEU A 542 9.13 -2.74 -9.05
C LEU A 542 9.55 -1.77 -10.16
N ALA A 543 10.64 -2.05 -10.88
CA ALA A 543 11.09 -1.26 -12.02
C ALA A 543 10.08 -1.27 -13.18
N ILE A 544 9.56 -2.44 -13.55
CA ILE A 544 8.52 -2.55 -14.59
C ILE A 544 7.26 -1.78 -14.19
N MET A 545 6.90 -1.78 -12.91
CA MET A 545 5.77 -1.00 -12.42
C MET A 545 6.05 0.50 -12.45
N ALA A 546 7.26 0.93 -12.06
CA ALA A 546 7.70 2.33 -12.09
C ALA A 546 7.75 2.91 -13.51
N GLU A 547 8.10 2.10 -14.53
CA GLU A 547 8.05 2.52 -15.93
C GLU A 547 6.63 2.84 -16.42
N ARG A 548 5.63 2.15 -15.86
CA ARG A 548 4.21 2.31 -16.26
C ARG A 548 3.47 3.31 -15.39
N TRP A 549 3.94 3.52 -14.17
CA TRP A 549 3.32 4.38 -13.17
C TRP A 549 4.41 5.02 -12.32
N GLU A 550 4.62 6.32 -12.55
CA GLU A 550 5.68 7.11 -11.90
C GLU A 550 5.63 7.06 -10.36
N GLY A 551 4.42 6.98 -9.78
CA GLY A 551 4.24 6.84 -8.33
C GLY A 551 4.81 5.55 -7.72
N ALA A 552 5.15 4.54 -8.54
CA ALA A 552 5.85 3.33 -8.09
C ALA A 552 7.38 3.50 -8.04
N ALA A 553 7.94 4.57 -8.64
CA ALA A 553 9.39 4.80 -8.66
C ALA A 553 10.04 4.86 -7.27
N PRO A 554 9.47 5.55 -6.26
CA PRO A 554 10.16 5.64 -4.98
C PRO A 554 10.13 4.32 -4.20
N TYR A 555 9.18 3.40 -4.49
CA TYR A 555 9.21 2.02 -3.97
C TYR A 555 10.39 1.22 -4.52
N ARG A 556 10.65 1.34 -5.83
CA ARG A 556 11.82 0.73 -6.48
C ARG A 556 13.11 1.24 -5.85
N ASP A 557 13.27 2.57 -5.82
CA ASP A 557 14.52 3.22 -5.40
C ASP A 557 14.87 2.87 -3.94
N LEU A 558 13.86 2.92 -3.06
CA LEU A 558 14.02 2.52 -1.67
C LEU A 558 14.42 1.05 -1.53
N PHE A 559 13.74 0.14 -2.24
CA PHE A 559 14.06 -1.29 -2.14
C PHE A 559 15.45 -1.60 -2.70
N GLU A 560 15.84 -0.98 -3.81
CA GLU A 560 17.15 -1.18 -4.44
C GLU A 560 18.31 -0.75 -3.52
N ALA A 561 18.17 0.41 -2.86
CA ALA A 561 19.16 0.87 -1.88
C ALA A 561 19.32 -0.11 -0.71
N LEU A 562 18.20 -0.58 -0.15
CA LEU A 562 18.20 -1.52 0.98
C LEU A 562 18.74 -2.91 0.58
N ALA A 563 18.36 -3.40 -0.60
CA ALA A 563 18.80 -4.69 -1.12
C ALA A 563 20.31 -4.72 -1.41
N SER A 564 20.84 -3.65 -2.01
CA SER A 564 22.27 -3.52 -2.31
C SER A 564 23.11 -3.65 -1.03
N ARG A 565 22.67 -3.01 0.05
CA ARG A 565 23.39 -3.07 1.33
C ARG A 565 23.25 -4.43 2.02
N ALA A 566 22.07 -5.05 1.96
CA ALA A 566 21.89 -6.41 2.48
C ALA A 566 22.82 -7.42 1.77
N MET A 567 23.04 -7.25 0.45
CA MET A 567 23.98 -8.06 -0.30
C MET A 567 25.43 -7.81 0.09
N ALA A 568 25.85 -6.55 0.29
CA ALA A 568 27.20 -6.22 0.75
C ALA A 568 27.55 -6.92 2.07
N MET A 569 26.66 -6.86 3.06
CA MET A 569 26.85 -7.55 4.35
C MET A 569 26.98 -9.07 4.23
N LEU A 570 26.25 -9.70 3.30
CA LEU A 570 26.36 -11.15 3.06
C LEU A 570 27.69 -11.54 2.40
N VAL A 571 28.25 -10.68 1.56
CA VAL A 571 29.52 -10.91 0.86
C VAL A 571 30.71 -10.73 1.80
N GLU A 572 30.74 -9.65 2.58
CA GLU A 572 31.79 -9.39 3.58
C GLU A 572 31.92 -10.54 4.59
N ARG A 573 30.79 -11.13 5.00
CA ARG A 573 30.79 -12.28 5.92
C ARG A 573 31.48 -13.52 5.34
N LYS A 574 31.28 -13.83 4.06
CA LYS A 574 31.95 -14.99 3.42
C LYS A 574 33.46 -14.81 3.31
N GLN A 575 33.95 -13.58 3.27
CA GLN A 575 35.38 -13.29 3.25
C GLN A 575 36.01 -13.46 4.64
N HIS A 576 35.22 -13.37 5.71
CA HIS A 576 35.64 -13.54 7.10
C HIS A 576 35.38 -14.94 7.70
N GLU A 577 34.82 -15.90 6.94
CA GLU A 577 34.80 -17.31 7.35
C GLU A 577 36.19 -17.93 7.14
N PRO A 578 36.96 -18.28 8.20
CA PRO A 578 38.26 -18.89 8.02
C PRO A 578 38.11 -20.28 7.38
N LEU A 579 38.89 -20.53 6.33
CA LEU A 579 39.06 -21.84 5.71
C LEU A 579 39.36 -22.89 6.79
N SER A 580 38.40 -23.77 7.04
CA SER A 580 38.54 -24.85 8.02
C SER A 580 39.59 -25.87 7.52
N THR A 581 40.75 -25.91 8.16
CA THR A 581 41.73 -27.00 8.07
C THR A 581 41.56 -27.96 9.26
N SER A 582 41.79 -29.25 8.97
CA SER A 582 41.54 -30.46 9.79
C SER A 582 42.15 -30.46 11.22
N PRO A 583 41.74 -31.41 12.10
CA PRO A 583 41.72 -31.24 13.55
C PRO A 583 43.04 -31.61 14.24
N ALA A 584 43.40 -30.85 15.27
CA ALA A 584 44.29 -31.30 16.33
C ALA A 584 43.94 -30.61 17.67
N GLU A 585 43.55 -31.47 18.61
CA GLU A 585 43.55 -31.46 20.09
C GLU A 585 43.58 -30.18 20.97
N PRO A 586 43.03 -30.27 22.20
CA PRO A 586 42.56 -29.13 22.97
C PRO A 586 43.68 -28.51 23.82
N ALA A 587 43.79 -27.18 23.79
CA ALA A 587 44.54 -26.42 24.77
C ALA A 587 43.67 -25.32 25.40
N ILE A 588 43.80 -25.23 26.72
CA ILE A 588 43.03 -24.42 27.68
C ILE A 588 43.14 -22.91 27.33
N PRO A 589 42.08 -22.09 27.51
CA PRO A 589 42.11 -20.69 27.07
C PRO A 589 43.00 -19.85 27.97
N ASN A 590 43.98 -19.18 27.38
CA ASN A 590 44.83 -18.21 28.07
C ASN A 590 44.17 -16.82 28.00
N MET A 591 44.08 -16.14 29.14
CA MET A 591 43.28 -14.93 29.36
C MET A 591 43.92 -13.64 28.78
N GLU A 592 44.93 -13.77 27.93
CA GLU A 592 45.66 -12.65 27.30
C GLU A 592 45.19 -12.33 25.86
N ASP A 593 44.49 -13.25 25.19
CA ASP A 593 43.96 -13.03 23.83
C ASP A 593 42.73 -12.10 23.81
N LEU A 594 41.92 -12.08 24.88
CA LEU A 594 40.78 -11.18 25.01
C LEU A 594 41.19 -9.71 25.16
N THR A 595 42.37 -9.46 25.74
CA THR A 595 42.94 -8.11 25.85
C THR A 595 43.57 -7.62 24.55
N GLN A 596 44.15 -8.51 23.74
CA GLN A 596 44.68 -8.14 22.41
C GLN A 596 43.56 -7.89 21.39
N TRP A 597 42.44 -8.62 21.46
CA TRP A 597 41.28 -8.36 20.61
C TRP A 597 40.57 -7.04 20.96
N ALA A 598 40.51 -6.67 22.25
CA ALA A 598 39.98 -5.39 22.69
C ALA A 598 40.89 -4.19 22.33
N ALA A 599 42.21 -4.39 22.30
CA ALA A 599 43.16 -3.33 21.92
C ALA A 599 43.17 -3.04 20.40
N GLN A 600 42.90 -4.04 19.55
CA GLN A 600 42.84 -3.84 18.09
C GLN A 600 41.56 -3.13 17.61
N ILE A 601 40.48 -3.14 18.39
CA ILE A 601 39.23 -2.42 18.08
C ILE A 601 39.31 -0.95 18.54
N ALA A 602 40.17 -0.62 19.50
CA ALA A 602 40.32 0.73 20.04
C ALA A 602 41.27 1.64 19.23
N ASP A 603 42.10 1.08 18.33
CA ASP A 603 43.16 1.83 17.61
C ASP A 603 42.74 2.26 16.17
N VAL A 604 41.47 2.11 15.80
CA VAL A 604 40.93 2.48 14.46
C VAL A 604 40.10 3.78 14.48
N CYS A 605 40.02 4.49 15.60
CA CYS A 605 39.38 5.81 15.67
C CYS A 605 40.40 6.96 15.80
N MET A 606 40.86 7.46 14.64
CA MET A 606 41.30 8.83 14.26
C MET A 606 42.19 9.66 15.23
N PRO A 607 43.26 10.36 14.73
CA PRO A 607 43.03 11.63 14.02
C PRO A 607 44.08 12.07 12.95
N ASP A 608 43.67 13.09 12.19
CA ASP A 608 44.48 14.15 11.54
C ASP A 608 45.51 13.81 10.45
N ALA A 609 45.04 13.71 9.20
CA ALA A 609 45.85 14.01 8.01
C ALA A 609 45.00 14.31 6.76
N PHE A 610 44.23 15.40 6.75
CA PHE A 610 43.58 15.93 5.54
C PHE A 610 43.91 17.41 5.31
N GLY A 611 45.16 17.79 5.65
CA GLY A 611 45.69 19.14 5.48
C GLY A 611 46.63 19.33 4.28
N SER A 612 46.83 18.34 3.40
CA SER A 612 47.79 18.44 2.28
C SER A 612 47.25 18.07 0.90
N LEU A 613 45.93 17.98 0.73
CA LEU A 613 45.28 17.68 -0.56
C LEU A 613 44.41 18.83 -1.10
N LEU A 614 44.48 20.01 -0.47
CA LEU A 614 43.78 21.24 -0.88
C LEU A 614 44.73 22.43 -1.15
N SER A 615 45.95 22.15 -1.58
CA SER A 615 46.92 23.18 -1.99
C SER A 615 47.33 23.07 -3.47
N GLY A 616 46.42 22.60 -4.33
CA GLY A 616 46.70 22.42 -5.77
C GLY A 616 45.66 22.98 -6.74
N LEU A 617 44.55 23.56 -6.28
CA LEU A 617 43.43 23.95 -7.17
C LEU A 617 42.82 25.32 -6.81
N ILE A 618 43.68 26.29 -6.48
CA ILE A 618 43.36 27.72 -6.64
C ILE A 618 44.53 28.34 -7.41
N GLY A 619 44.30 28.64 -8.68
CA GLY A 619 45.27 29.31 -9.55
C GLY A 619 44.76 29.47 -10.97
N ASP A 620 44.42 30.71 -11.30
CA ASP A 620 44.40 31.31 -12.63
C ASP A 620 43.22 31.03 -13.58
N TYR A 621 42.21 31.90 -13.45
CA TYR A 621 41.47 32.45 -14.59
C TYR A 621 42.28 33.60 -15.20
N SER A 622 42.62 33.52 -16.48
CA SER A 622 42.89 34.68 -17.34
C SER A 622 42.57 34.36 -18.81
N LEU A 623 41.55 35.08 -19.28
CA LEU A 623 41.16 35.49 -20.62
C LEU A 623 42.01 35.02 -21.83
N GLU A 624 41.35 34.45 -22.84
CA GLU A 624 41.16 35.05 -24.19
C GLU A 624 40.64 34.01 -25.22
N GLY A 625 39.74 34.45 -26.11
CA GLY A 625 39.90 34.20 -27.55
C GLY A 625 39.16 33.04 -28.23
N GLN A 626 38.01 33.39 -28.82
CA GLN A 626 37.61 33.11 -30.21
C GLN A 626 37.20 31.70 -30.70
N GLU A 627 35.96 31.72 -31.24
CA GLU A 627 35.54 31.25 -32.57
C GLU A 627 35.21 29.76 -32.85
N SER A 628 33.90 29.58 -33.04
CA SER A 628 33.27 29.14 -34.28
C SER A 628 32.84 27.68 -34.43
N ASN A 629 31.54 27.60 -34.76
CA ASN A 629 30.89 26.82 -35.80
C ASN A 629 30.39 25.37 -35.58
N ASP A 630 29.14 25.26 -36.04
CA ASP A 630 28.47 24.16 -36.72
C ASP A 630 27.80 23.05 -35.89
N SER A 631 26.48 23.28 -35.74
CA SER A 631 25.40 22.44 -36.29
C SER A 631 25.65 20.93 -36.41
N LEU A 632 24.73 20.12 -35.88
CA LEU A 632 23.90 19.25 -36.72
C LEU A 632 22.80 18.55 -35.91
N TRP A 633 21.71 18.36 -36.63
CA TRP A 633 20.37 17.94 -36.26
C TRP A 633 20.18 16.41 -36.11
N GLU A 634 19.01 16.08 -35.54
CA GLU A 634 18.14 14.93 -35.87
C GLU A 634 18.59 13.50 -35.50
N PHE A 635 17.87 12.87 -34.56
CA PHE A 635 16.75 11.94 -34.86
C PHE A 635 15.85 11.71 -33.65
#